data_AF-A0A9P8G606-F1
#
_entry.id   AF-A0A9P8G606-F1
#
_cell.length_a   1.000
_cell.length_b   1.000
_cell.length_c   1.000
_cell.angle_alpha   90.00
_cell.angle_beta   90.00
_cell.angle_gamma   90.00
#
_symmetry.space_group_name_H-M   'P 1'
#
loop_
_entity.id
_entity.type
_entity.pdbx_description
1 polymer ?
#
loop_
_entity_poly.entity_id
_entity_poly.type
_entity_poly.pdbx_seq_one_letter_code
_entity_poly.pdbx_strand_id
1 'polypeptide(L)'
;MSDPQQYTVGWICAIPTEYTAARQFLDEEHDRPAHVSAHDSNDYTLGKMAGHNVVIAVLPDGEYGVSSATAVAKDMLHSFPNVRVGLMVGIGGGAPTAKNDIRLGDVVVSSRKGSAPCVYQYNYGKTIQGRSFEPTGFLNQPPVVVRTAVSGLKSKYEDHGHQIESSIAEVLDRKLRLRQKYGRPSQESDRLYVSNVIHPEDDDRSCEKACGSQTANLVQRRERREDEDNPTIHYGVIASADQLMKNAITRDAIAKEKDVLCFEMEAAGLMNHFPCLVVRGICDYSDSHKNKEWQGYAAMTAAAYAKDILKRMIPSRVEQEERLGKVLAESVTKLCEETKSSADVLRAHAKSTKQHLEKAASRYQNKEHRNCHQVFKTSTYEHFKNINPDRVKDTCQWALDHPLYQRWNESATDDLLWISADPGCGKSVLSKSLVDERLMSDTVGSTICYFFFKDNDEQNSLATGLCALLHQLFQNQPHLLQHAVPAWHSDGNKLQQETDKLWCILLAATSDAAAHNTICVLDALDECKDGDRSNLIAKLAQFHKNVAAFQDPRRSWLKFIVTSRPYDDIQRGFQHIPPSLPAVRLRGEEENEQIRVEINRVINLKVLQLANELSLRESTSSRLEQTLLAMEHRTYLWLHLAIDDVRTTLQNSLRPDEEPIDSVPSSVEGAYEKILSRGGRNGDALQAASIGRHDRIVQMLLDRGADVNAQGGTYGNALIAASRDGHDRIVQMLLDRGANVNAQDRVYGNALYVASSNGYEKIVRILLDKGADVNNQSGHYTALEIASGKGYNKIVQMLLNKGADINVEGGRYGDALQAASIGRHGKIVQMLLDAKHYIMW
;
A
#
# COMPACT_ATOMS: atom_id res chain seq x y z
N MET A 1 19.83 -35.54 33.46
CA MET A 1 19.52 -35.33 32.03
C MET A 1 18.02 -35.52 31.81
N SER A 2 17.35 -34.49 31.31
CA SER A 2 15.89 -34.52 31.09
C SER A 2 15.51 -35.28 29.82
N ASP A 3 14.40 -36.04 29.89
CA ASP A 3 13.79 -36.70 28.73
C ASP A 3 12.88 -35.73 27.96
N PRO A 4 13.20 -35.37 26.70
CA PRO A 4 12.40 -34.46 25.89
C PRO A 4 10.94 -34.90 25.66
N GLN A 5 10.62 -36.19 25.82
CA GLN A 5 9.25 -36.69 25.67
C GLN A 5 8.32 -36.27 26.81
N GLN A 6 8.85 -35.77 27.93
CA GLN A 6 8.03 -35.41 29.09
C GLN A 6 7.47 -33.99 29.02
N TYR A 7 7.89 -33.18 28.03
CA TYR A 7 7.52 -31.76 27.92
C TYR A 7 6.29 -31.58 27.05
N THR A 8 5.25 -30.94 27.60
CA THR A 8 3.93 -30.78 26.96
C THR A 8 3.62 -29.33 26.60
N VAL A 9 4.35 -28.37 27.18
CA VAL A 9 4.18 -26.93 26.91
C VAL A 9 5.45 -26.39 26.28
N GLY A 10 5.33 -25.79 25.09
CA GLY A 10 6.39 -25.04 24.44
C GLY A 10 6.16 -23.53 24.62
N TRP A 11 7.20 -22.82 25.05
CA TRP A 11 7.17 -21.39 25.30
C TRP A 11 8.28 -20.72 24.49
N ILE A 12 7.92 -19.80 23.60
CA ILE A 12 8.87 -19.06 22.77
C ILE A 12 8.97 -17.60 23.27
N CYS A 13 10.21 -17.14 23.41
CA CYS A 13 10.57 -15.75 23.73
C CYS A 13 11.35 -15.16 22.55
N ALA A 14 11.03 -13.94 22.15
CA ALA A 14 11.73 -13.22 21.09
C ALA A 14 13.09 -12.69 21.54
N ILE A 15 13.21 -12.21 22.79
CA ILE A 15 14.44 -11.57 23.26
C ILE A 15 14.92 -12.08 24.63
N PRO A 16 16.22 -11.89 24.98
CA PRO A 16 16.78 -12.35 26.25
C PRO A 16 16.09 -11.79 27.50
N THR A 17 15.52 -10.59 27.42
CA THR A 17 14.76 -9.97 28.53
C THR A 17 13.52 -10.80 28.86
N GLU A 18 12.78 -11.24 27.85
CA GLU A 18 11.58 -12.08 27.99
C GLU A 18 11.95 -13.48 28.50
N TYR A 19 13.01 -14.07 27.92
CA TYR A 19 13.53 -15.37 28.32
C TYR A 19 13.94 -15.38 29.80
N THR A 20 14.62 -14.31 30.26
CA THR A 20 15.00 -14.17 31.67
C THR A 20 13.78 -14.12 32.60
N ALA A 21 12.74 -13.37 32.21
CA ALA A 21 11.51 -13.25 32.98
C ALA A 21 10.76 -14.59 33.05
N ALA A 22 10.57 -15.27 31.91
CA ALA A 22 9.91 -16.57 31.83
C ALA A 22 10.53 -17.61 32.78
N ARG A 23 11.87 -17.68 32.83
CA ARG A 23 12.61 -18.58 33.71
C ARG A 23 12.37 -18.33 35.20
N GLN A 24 12.06 -17.10 35.62
CA GLN A 24 11.83 -16.80 37.03
C GLN A 24 10.51 -17.36 37.56
N PHE A 25 9.59 -17.72 36.67
CA PHE A 25 8.28 -18.26 37.03
C PHE A 25 8.24 -19.79 37.06
N LEU A 26 9.34 -20.47 36.72
CA LEU A 26 9.48 -21.92 36.91
C LEU A 26 9.38 -22.26 38.40
N ASP A 27 8.61 -23.30 38.73
CA ASP A 27 8.58 -23.89 40.07
C ASP A 27 9.84 -24.73 40.31
N GLU A 28 10.36 -25.36 39.24
CA GLU A 28 11.55 -26.20 39.24
C GLU A 28 12.28 -26.05 37.89
N GLU A 29 13.61 -25.92 37.90
CA GLU A 29 14.45 -25.94 36.69
C GLU A 29 15.06 -27.33 36.54
N HIS A 30 14.93 -27.94 35.36
CA HIS A 30 15.44 -29.27 35.06
C HIS A 30 16.79 -29.20 34.33
N ASP A 31 17.57 -30.29 34.39
CA ASP A 31 18.81 -30.41 33.61
C ASP A 31 18.57 -30.28 32.10
N ARG A 32 19.59 -29.81 31.38
CA ARG A 32 19.62 -29.84 29.92
C ARG A 32 19.43 -31.27 29.38
N PRO A 33 18.81 -31.41 28.19
CA PRO A 33 18.66 -32.72 27.55
C PRO A 33 20.04 -33.25 27.11
N ALA A 34 20.19 -34.58 27.12
CA ALA A 34 21.42 -35.24 26.68
C ALA A 34 21.71 -34.98 25.19
N HIS A 35 20.65 -34.96 24.39
CA HIS A 35 20.66 -34.82 22.95
C HIS A 35 19.43 -34.03 22.51
N VAL A 36 19.62 -33.15 21.52
CA VAL A 36 18.58 -32.50 20.71
C VAL A 36 18.76 -32.95 19.26
N SER A 37 17.81 -32.59 18.38
CA SER A 37 17.92 -32.90 16.95
C SER A 37 19.21 -32.31 16.36
N ALA A 38 19.83 -33.01 15.39
CA ALA A 38 21.14 -32.63 14.82
C ALA A 38 21.17 -31.26 14.11
N HIS A 39 20.00 -30.70 13.79
CA HIS A 39 19.84 -29.42 13.10
C HIS A 39 19.17 -28.36 13.99
N ASP A 40 18.95 -28.66 15.27
CA ASP A 40 18.37 -27.72 16.24
C ASP A 40 19.47 -26.88 16.88
N SER A 41 19.47 -25.59 16.61
CA SER A 41 20.42 -24.62 17.16
C SER A 41 19.86 -23.79 18.32
N ASN A 42 18.66 -24.11 18.81
CA ASN A 42 18.01 -23.33 19.87
C ASN A 42 18.69 -23.56 21.23
N ASP A 43 18.73 -22.53 22.07
CA ASP A 43 18.99 -22.67 23.50
C ASP A 43 17.67 -22.88 24.24
N TYR A 44 17.65 -23.90 25.12
CA TYR A 44 16.47 -24.25 25.90
C TYR A 44 16.74 -24.14 27.39
N THR A 45 15.74 -23.62 28.12
CA THR A 45 15.57 -23.87 29.54
C THR A 45 14.39 -24.82 29.74
N LEU A 46 14.62 -25.85 30.53
CA LEU A 46 13.62 -26.86 30.84
C LEU A 46 13.19 -26.73 32.29
N GLY A 47 11.92 -26.97 32.59
CA GLY A 47 11.45 -26.96 33.97
C GLY A 47 10.00 -27.33 34.14
N LYS A 48 9.51 -27.17 35.35
CA LYS A 48 8.12 -27.36 35.74
C LYS A 48 7.47 -26.02 36.08
N MET A 49 6.26 -25.79 35.60
CA MET A 49 5.48 -24.61 35.91
C MET A 49 4.00 -24.98 36.06
N ALA A 50 3.43 -24.70 37.23
CA ALA A 50 2.04 -24.95 37.57
C ALA A 50 1.60 -26.41 37.31
N GLY A 51 2.50 -27.38 37.56
CA GLY A 51 2.25 -28.79 37.33
C GLY A 51 2.53 -29.29 35.90
N HIS A 52 2.94 -28.42 34.97
CA HIS A 52 3.26 -28.77 33.59
C HIS A 52 4.77 -28.77 33.36
N ASN A 53 5.27 -29.67 32.51
CA ASN A 53 6.66 -29.63 32.04
C ASN A 53 6.76 -28.68 30.84
N VAL A 54 7.55 -27.62 31.00
CA VAL A 54 7.68 -26.51 30.05
C VAL A 54 9.08 -26.50 29.44
N VAL A 55 9.14 -26.40 28.12
CA VAL A 55 10.36 -26.08 27.37
C VAL A 55 10.28 -24.63 26.91
N ILE A 56 11.25 -23.81 27.34
CA ILE A 56 11.35 -22.40 26.99
C ILE A 56 12.50 -22.23 26.02
N ALA A 57 12.25 -21.64 24.85
CA ALA A 57 13.25 -21.25 23.88
C ALA A 57 13.33 -19.74 23.72
N VAL A 58 14.48 -19.28 23.27
CA VAL A 58 14.72 -17.89 22.87
C VAL A 58 15.24 -17.85 21.43
N LEU A 59 14.86 -16.82 20.67
CA LEU A 59 15.41 -16.60 19.34
C LEU A 59 16.93 -16.29 19.40
N PRO A 60 17.68 -16.57 18.32
CA PRO A 60 19.11 -16.25 18.23
C PRO A 60 19.39 -14.76 18.46
N ASP A 61 20.57 -14.46 19.02
CA ASP A 61 20.95 -13.07 19.33
C ASP A 61 20.97 -12.20 18.07
N GLY A 62 20.30 -11.05 18.13
CA GLY A 62 20.14 -10.14 16.99
C GLY A 62 19.11 -10.56 15.94
N GLU A 63 18.45 -11.71 16.08
CA GLU A 63 17.37 -12.16 15.21
C GLU A 63 15.99 -11.92 15.85
N TYR A 64 15.04 -11.45 15.05
CA TYR A 64 13.65 -11.24 15.44
C TYR A 64 12.75 -11.28 14.20
N GLY A 65 11.43 -11.30 14.40
CA GLY A 65 10.45 -11.37 13.31
C GLY A 65 9.90 -12.77 13.04
N VAL A 66 8.95 -12.82 12.11
CA VAL A 66 8.09 -13.96 11.78
C VAL A 66 8.92 -15.19 11.36
N SER A 67 9.98 -14.98 10.58
CA SER A 67 10.79 -16.08 10.03
C SER A 67 11.65 -16.77 11.07
N SER A 68 12.33 -16.01 11.94
CA SER A 68 13.19 -16.57 13.01
C SER A 68 12.34 -17.31 14.05
N ALA A 69 11.20 -16.73 14.45
CA ALA A 69 10.25 -17.40 15.35
C ALA A 69 9.75 -18.74 14.78
N THR A 70 9.45 -18.79 13.48
CA THR A 70 9.01 -20.03 12.80
C THR A 70 10.09 -21.11 12.82
N ALA A 71 11.36 -20.75 12.62
CA ALA A 71 12.48 -21.69 12.67
C ALA A 71 12.65 -22.28 14.08
N VAL A 72 12.69 -21.42 15.11
CA VAL A 72 12.79 -21.85 16.52
C VAL A 72 11.65 -22.79 16.89
N ALA A 73 10.41 -22.45 16.53
CA ALA A 73 9.25 -23.30 16.82
C ALA A 73 9.35 -24.68 16.15
N LYS A 74 9.78 -24.73 14.89
CA LYS A 74 9.92 -25.99 14.14
C LYS A 74 10.98 -26.89 14.77
N ASP A 75 12.12 -26.33 15.13
CA ASP A 75 13.21 -27.10 15.74
C ASP A 75 12.86 -27.57 17.15
N MET A 76 12.14 -26.74 17.93
CA MET A 76 11.55 -27.15 19.20
C MET A 76 10.61 -28.35 19.04
N LEU A 77 9.71 -28.34 18.06
CA LEU A 77 8.78 -29.45 17.84
C LEU A 77 9.49 -30.74 17.39
N HIS A 78 10.65 -30.63 16.74
CA HIS A 78 11.49 -31.79 16.42
C HIS A 78 12.19 -32.36 17.65
N SER A 79 12.80 -31.51 18.48
CA SER A 79 13.53 -31.95 19.68
C SER A 79 12.62 -32.33 20.84
N PHE A 80 11.43 -31.73 20.92
CA PHE A 80 10.41 -31.97 21.95
C PHE A 80 9.09 -32.42 21.31
N PRO A 81 9.02 -33.67 20.81
CA PRO A 81 7.88 -34.15 20.02
C PRO A 81 6.58 -34.24 20.82
N ASN A 82 6.63 -34.17 22.15
CA ASN A 82 5.46 -34.26 23.01
C ASN A 82 4.82 -32.88 23.33
N VAL A 83 5.32 -31.78 22.78
CA VAL A 83 4.68 -30.47 22.94
C VAL A 83 3.25 -30.50 22.37
N ARG A 84 2.31 -29.92 23.12
CA ARG A 84 0.85 -29.90 22.87
C ARG A 84 0.27 -28.50 22.93
N VAL A 85 0.82 -27.65 23.77
CA VAL A 85 0.38 -26.25 23.93
C VAL A 85 1.56 -25.34 23.63
N GLY A 86 1.32 -24.38 22.73
CA GLY A 86 2.26 -23.32 22.44
C GLY A 86 1.91 -22.04 23.20
N LEU A 87 2.93 -21.36 23.71
CA LEU A 87 2.86 -20.01 24.27
C LEU A 87 3.88 -19.13 23.55
N MET A 88 3.45 -17.93 23.14
CA MET A 88 4.34 -16.86 22.70
C MET A 88 4.19 -15.72 23.70
N VAL A 89 5.15 -15.60 24.62
CA VAL A 89 5.06 -14.66 25.74
C VAL A 89 6.23 -13.71 25.69
N GLY A 90 5.94 -12.43 25.78
CA GLY A 90 6.99 -11.42 25.72
C GLY A 90 6.43 -10.02 25.86
N ILE A 91 7.13 -9.05 25.28
CA ILE A 91 6.74 -7.65 25.29
C ILE A 91 6.17 -7.21 23.95
N GLY A 92 5.33 -6.20 23.97
CA GLY A 92 4.78 -5.57 22.78
C GLY A 92 4.48 -4.10 23.01
N GLY A 93 4.17 -3.39 21.93
CA GLY A 93 3.74 -2.01 22.02
C GLY A 93 2.22 -1.91 22.09
N GLY A 94 1.70 -1.14 23.04
CA GLY A 94 0.28 -0.96 23.26
C GLY A 94 -0.35 -0.03 22.24
N ALA A 95 -1.64 -0.24 21.95
CA ALA A 95 -2.44 0.63 21.11
C ALA A 95 -3.63 1.18 21.91
N PRO A 96 -3.42 2.22 22.74
CA PRO A 96 -4.48 2.79 23.57
C PRO A 96 -5.58 3.42 22.72
N THR A 97 -6.83 3.24 23.12
CA THR A 97 -7.99 3.85 22.47
C THR A 97 -8.95 4.39 23.53
N ALA A 98 -9.94 5.19 23.14
CA ALA A 98 -10.98 5.63 24.08
C ALA A 98 -11.75 4.47 24.74
N LYS A 99 -11.77 3.30 24.11
CA LYS A 99 -12.44 2.08 24.61
C LYS A 99 -11.53 1.22 25.49
N ASN A 100 -10.23 1.17 25.17
CA ASN A 100 -9.25 0.34 25.85
C ASN A 100 -8.12 1.23 26.36
N ASP A 101 -8.13 1.54 27.65
CA ASP A 101 -7.09 2.32 28.33
C ASP A 101 -5.89 1.43 28.67
N ILE A 102 -5.10 1.12 27.63
CA ILE A 102 -3.90 0.31 27.71
C ILE A 102 -2.75 1.15 28.27
N ARG A 103 -2.07 0.62 29.28
CA ARG A 103 -0.97 1.30 30.00
C ARG A 103 0.31 0.48 30.02
N LEU A 104 1.44 1.14 30.27
CA LEU A 104 2.71 0.43 30.41
C LEU A 104 2.67 -0.54 31.60
N GLY A 105 3.17 -1.75 31.40
CA GLY A 105 3.08 -2.85 32.36
C GLY A 105 1.78 -3.68 32.27
N ASP A 106 0.74 -3.20 31.58
CA ASP A 106 -0.46 -4.00 31.30
C ASP A 106 -0.12 -5.25 30.49
N VAL A 107 -1.04 -6.22 30.48
CA VAL A 107 -0.92 -7.43 29.68
C VAL A 107 -2.03 -7.47 28.63
N VAL A 108 -1.66 -7.67 27.37
CA VAL A 108 -2.57 -7.94 26.27
C VAL A 108 -2.50 -9.43 25.93
N VAL A 109 -3.65 -10.08 25.90
CA VAL A 109 -3.80 -11.51 25.64
C VAL A 109 -4.60 -11.68 24.36
N SER A 110 -4.04 -12.42 23.41
CA SER A 110 -4.73 -12.73 22.15
C SER A 110 -6.04 -13.47 22.43
N SER A 111 -7.15 -12.88 21.98
CA SER A 111 -8.48 -13.44 22.15
C SER A 111 -9.35 -13.11 20.96
N ARG A 112 -10.24 -14.05 20.61
CA ARG A 112 -11.22 -13.85 19.55
C ARG A 112 -12.32 -12.90 20.02
N LYS A 113 -12.75 -11.99 19.16
CA LYS A 113 -13.89 -11.09 19.38
C LYS A 113 -14.77 -11.08 18.15
N GLY A 114 -15.95 -11.70 18.25
CA GLY A 114 -16.82 -11.92 17.08
C GLY A 114 -16.15 -12.77 15.99
N SER A 115 -16.17 -12.28 14.75
CA SER A 115 -15.53 -12.95 13.60
C SER A 115 -14.03 -12.64 13.44
N ALA A 116 -13.49 -11.65 14.16
CA ALA A 116 -12.11 -11.20 14.02
C ALA A 116 -11.09 -12.28 14.43
N PRO A 117 -9.91 -12.35 13.78
CA PRO A 117 -8.85 -13.27 14.16
C PRO A 117 -8.19 -12.87 15.49
N CYS A 118 -7.59 -13.83 16.21
CA CYS A 118 -6.87 -13.53 17.46
C CYS A 118 -5.54 -12.78 17.20
N VAL A 119 -4.93 -13.02 16.03
CA VAL A 119 -3.72 -12.35 15.55
C VAL A 119 -3.98 -11.80 14.14
N TYR A 120 -3.61 -10.54 13.90
CA TYR A 120 -3.80 -9.84 12.63
C TYR A 120 -2.46 -9.52 11.97
N GLN A 121 -2.19 -10.11 10.81
CA GLN A 121 -0.96 -9.82 10.05
C GLN A 121 -1.15 -8.60 9.14
N TYR A 122 -0.61 -7.45 9.54
CA TYR A 122 -0.95 -6.15 8.92
C TYR A 122 -0.10 -5.77 7.70
N ASN A 123 0.92 -6.56 7.35
CA ASN A 123 1.78 -6.33 6.18
C ASN A 123 1.67 -7.43 5.11
N TYR A 124 0.82 -8.44 5.30
CA TYR A 124 0.62 -9.57 4.38
C TYR A 124 -0.81 -9.62 3.81
N GLY A 125 -0.96 -9.12 2.58
CA GLY A 125 -2.27 -8.93 1.95
C GLY A 125 -2.15 -8.19 0.62
N LYS A 126 -3.29 -7.89 0.00
CA LYS A 126 -3.37 -7.11 -1.23
C LYS A 126 -3.61 -5.65 -0.90
N THR A 127 -2.67 -4.81 -1.31
CA THR A 127 -2.90 -3.36 -1.37
C THR A 127 -3.42 -3.05 -2.76
N ILE A 128 -4.71 -2.75 -2.88
CA ILE A 128 -5.35 -2.36 -4.13
C ILE A 128 -5.49 -0.83 -4.09
N GLN A 129 -5.08 -0.15 -5.16
CA GLN A 129 -5.16 1.31 -5.24
C GLN A 129 -6.62 1.77 -5.04
N GLY A 130 -6.84 2.66 -4.07
CA GLY A 130 -8.17 3.15 -3.70
C GLY A 130 -8.97 2.23 -2.76
N ARG A 131 -8.39 1.14 -2.25
CA ARG A 131 -9.03 0.27 -1.24
C ARG A 131 -8.17 0.15 0.02
N SER A 132 -8.83 -0.14 1.13
CA SER A 132 -8.16 -0.59 2.36
C SER A 132 -7.41 -1.90 2.09
N PHE A 133 -6.27 -2.09 2.76
CA PHE A 133 -5.49 -3.32 2.69
C PHE A 133 -6.36 -4.56 2.94
N GLU A 134 -6.35 -5.52 2.01
CA GLU A 134 -7.14 -6.75 2.07
C GLU A 134 -6.25 -7.94 2.50
N PRO A 135 -6.40 -8.51 3.71
CA PRO A 135 -5.65 -9.69 4.13
C PRO A 135 -6.00 -10.91 3.27
N THR A 136 -5.00 -11.71 2.90
CA THR A 136 -5.16 -12.85 1.97
C THR A 136 -5.33 -14.21 2.63
N GLY A 137 -5.48 -14.28 3.96
CA GLY A 137 -5.68 -15.53 4.70
C GLY A 137 -6.06 -15.34 6.18
N PHE A 138 -6.48 -16.43 6.83
CA PHE A 138 -6.76 -16.47 8.27
C PHE A 138 -5.66 -17.27 8.99
N LEU A 139 -5.17 -16.75 10.12
CA LEU A 139 -4.23 -17.45 10.98
C LEU A 139 -4.97 -18.43 11.92
N ASN A 140 -4.34 -19.58 12.19
CA ASN A 140 -4.83 -20.60 13.13
C ASN A 140 -5.01 -20.05 14.57
N GLN A 141 -5.62 -20.85 15.46
CA GLN A 141 -5.97 -20.43 16.82
C GLN A 141 -5.34 -21.34 17.88
N PRO A 142 -5.14 -20.86 19.12
CA PRO A 142 -4.68 -21.70 20.22
C PRO A 142 -5.63 -22.90 20.46
N PRO A 143 -5.12 -24.03 20.99
CA PRO A 143 -5.93 -25.19 21.34
C PRO A 143 -7.12 -24.86 22.25
N VAL A 144 -8.16 -25.70 22.21
CA VAL A 144 -9.41 -25.47 22.96
C VAL A 144 -9.14 -25.41 24.47
N VAL A 145 -8.26 -26.27 25.00
CA VAL A 145 -7.89 -26.23 26.43
C VAL A 145 -7.37 -24.86 26.85
N VAL A 146 -6.59 -24.20 25.98
CA VAL A 146 -5.99 -22.90 26.26
C VAL A 146 -7.05 -21.80 26.21
N ARG A 147 -7.90 -21.78 25.16
CA ARG A 147 -8.99 -20.79 25.05
C ARG A 147 -10.01 -20.92 26.19
N THR A 148 -10.27 -22.14 26.64
CA THR A 148 -11.14 -22.42 27.79
C THR A 148 -10.50 -21.93 29.08
N ALA A 149 -9.19 -22.17 29.26
CA ALA A 149 -8.45 -21.64 30.39
C ALA A 149 -8.45 -20.11 30.41
N VAL A 150 -8.36 -19.44 29.25
CA VAL A 150 -8.43 -17.97 29.15
C VAL A 150 -9.78 -17.47 29.63
N SER A 151 -10.87 -18.11 29.18
CA SER A 151 -12.23 -17.74 29.61
C SER A 151 -12.42 -17.92 31.13
N GLY A 152 -11.95 -19.04 31.69
CA GLY A 152 -12.02 -19.30 33.13
C GLY A 152 -11.08 -18.43 33.97
N LEU A 153 -9.95 -17.99 33.43
CA LEU A 153 -9.06 -17.04 34.10
C LEU A 153 -9.67 -15.63 34.10
N LYS A 154 -10.20 -15.18 32.95
CA LYS A 154 -10.91 -13.92 32.81
C LYS A 154 -12.04 -13.78 33.83
N SER A 155 -12.89 -14.81 33.94
CA SER A 155 -14.00 -14.81 34.91
C SER A 155 -13.51 -14.77 36.37
N LYS A 156 -12.33 -15.32 36.71
CA LYS A 156 -11.80 -15.23 38.07
C LYS A 156 -11.17 -13.88 38.37
N TYR A 157 -10.49 -13.29 37.41
CA TYR A 157 -9.94 -11.94 37.59
C TYR A 157 -11.06 -10.91 37.72
N GLU A 158 -12.16 -11.08 36.99
CA GLU A 158 -13.34 -10.23 37.14
C GLU A 158 -13.98 -10.31 38.54
N ASP A 159 -13.91 -11.47 39.19
CA ASP A 159 -14.53 -11.71 40.50
C ASP A 159 -13.61 -11.37 41.70
N HIS A 160 -12.31 -11.69 41.60
CA HIS A 160 -11.37 -11.63 42.72
C HIS A 160 -10.10 -10.80 42.44
N GLY A 161 -9.99 -10.20 41.25
CA GLY A 161 -8.74 -9.61 40.76
C GLY A 161 -7.63 -10.64 40.52
N HIS A 162 -6.40 -10.15 40.36
CA HIS A 162 -5.23 -11.00 40.15
C HIS A 162 -4.04 -10.69 41.07
N GLN A 163 -3.09 -11.62 41.15
CA GLN A 163 -1.92 -11.55 42.02
C GLN A 163 -0.60 -11.35 41.25
N ILE A 164 -0.66 -10.71 40.09
CA ILE A 164 0.52 -10.54 39.22
C ILE A 164 1.59 -9.69 39.93
N GLU A 165 1.23 -8.54 40.49
CA GLU A 165 2.20 -7.64 41.14
C GLU A 165 2.86 -8.31 42.35
N SER A 166 2.09 -8.99 43.21
CA SER A 166 2.64 -9.72 44.35
C SER A 166 3.54 -10.88 43.91
N SER A 167 3.18 -11.60 42.84
CA SER A 167 4.01 -12.68 42.29
C SER A 167 5.35 -12.15 41.77
N ILE A 168 5.36 -10.97 41.14
CA ILE A 168 6.59 -10.32 40.68
C ILE A 168 7.42 -9.87 41.89
N ALA A 169 6.80 -9.27 42.90
CA ALA A 169 7.49 -8.84 44.12
C ALA A 169 8.21 -10.02 44.80
N GLU A 170 7.55 -11.17 44.95
CA GLU A 170 8.16 -12.38 45.50
C GLU A 170 9.39 -12.85 44.72
N VAL A 171 9.36 -12.79 43.39
CA VAL A 171 10.51 -13.12 42.53
C VAL A 171 11.66 -12.15 42.80
N LEU A 172 11.37 -10.85 42.81
CA LEU A 172 12.37 -9.80 42.95
C LEU A 172 12.98 -9.74 44.36
N ASP A 173 12.26 -10.21 45.38
CA ASP A 173 12.77 -10.38 46.73
C ASP A 173 13.79 -11.51 46.83
N ARG A 174 13.58 -12.59 46.09
CA ARG A 174 14.53 -13.72 46.02
C ARG A 174 15.73 -13.42 45.12
N LYS A 175 15.56 -12.56 44.11
CA LYS A 175 16.56 -12.30 43.05
C LYS A 175 16.96 -10.83 43.00
N LEU A 176 17.75 -10.41 43.98
CA LEU A 176 18.21 -9.01 44.13
C LEU A 176 18.84 -8.41 42.85
N ARG A 177 19.56 -9.21 42.05
CA ARG A 177 20.16 -8.76 40.79
C ARG A 177 19.15 -8.33 39.72
N LEU A 178 17.91 -8.80 39.79
CA LEU A 178 16.87 -8.50 38.81
C LEU A 178 16.08 -7.23 39.17
N ARG A 179 16.12 -6.79 40.43
CA ARG A 179 15.32 -5.64 40.93
C ARG A 179 15.48 -4.38 40.08
N GLN A 180 16.71 -4.06 39.68
CA GLN A 180 16.98 -2.83 38.93
C GLN A 180 16.34 -2.82 37.53
N LYS A 181 16.34 -3.95 36.82
CA LYS A 181 15.87 -4.02 35.42
C LYS A 181 14.41 -4.48 35.31
N TYR A 182 13.94 -5.32 36.23
CA TYR A 182 12.63 -5.98 36.16
C TYR A 182 11.63 -5.48 37.21
N GLY A 183 12.05 -4.57 38.10
CA GLY A 183 11.15 -3.89 39.01
C GLY A 183 10.20 -2.95 38.30
N ARG A 184 9.03 -2.70 38.91
CA ARG A 184 8.03 -1.76 38.40
C ARG A 184 8.63 -0.34 38.36
N PRO A 185 8.70 0.33 37.19
CA PRO A 185 9.11 1.73 37.12
C PRO A 185 8.12 2.65 37.84
N SER A 186 8.51 3.91 38.04
CA SER A 186 7.61 4.93 38.60
C SER A 186 6.37 5.10 37.73
N GLN A 187 5.20 5.23 38.34
CA GLN A 187 3.95 5.45 37.60
C GLN A 187 3.97 6.76 36.80
N GLU A 188 4.77 7.75 37.22
CA GLU A 188 4.96 9.02 36.50
C GLU A 188 5.70 8.86 35.16
N SER A 189 6.38 7.73 34.94
CA SER A 189 7.06 7.44 33.69
C SER A 189 6.16 6.75 32.66
N ASP A 190 4.94 6.35 33.04
CA ASP A 190 3.90 5.95 32.09
C ASP A 190 3.28 7.18 31.40
N ARG A 191 3.89 7.58 30.28
CA ARG A 191 3.50 8.76 29.51
C ARG A 191 3.02 8.38 28.11
N LEU A 192 1.74 8.64 27.86
CA LEU A 192 1.15 8.55 26.52
C LEU A 192 1.12 9.94 25.89
N TYR A 193 1.93 10.14 24.86
CA TYR A 193 1.94 11.37 24.08
C TYR A 193 0.80 11.36 23.05
N VAL A 194 0.30 12.56 22.71
CA VAL A 194 -0.65 12.70 21.60
C VAL A 194 0.02 12.28 20.28
N SER A 195 -0.72 11.69 19.36
CA SER A 195 -0.17 10.95 18.21
C SER A 195 0.61 11.80 17.19
N ASN A 196 0.51 13.12 17.26
CA ASN A 196 1.27 14.06 16.44
C ASN A 196 2.60 14.51 17.07
N VAL A 197 2.86 14.16 18.34
CA VAL A 197 4.15 14.42 18.98
C VAL A 197 5.12 13.31 18.58
N ILE A 198 6.20 13.69 17.91
CA ILE A 198 7.22 12.77 17.42
C ILE A 198 8.46 12.94 18.29
N HIS A 199 8.97 11.84 18.82
CA HIS A 199 10.26 11.83 19.51
C HIS A 199 11.37 12.04 18.45
N PRO A 200 12.26 13.03 18.63
CA PRO A 200 13.38 13.26 17.70
C PRO A 200 14.25 12.02 17.53
N GLU A 201 14.66 11.73 16.29
CA GLU A 201 15.63 10.67 16.00
C GLU A 201 16.98 10.99 16.65
N ASP A 202 17.67 9.96 17.15
CA ASP A 202 18.99 10.04 17.80
C ASP A 202 19.09 10.91 19.07
N ASP A 203 17.97 11.22 19.72
CA ASP A 203 17.97 11.84 21.03
C ASP A 203 17.90 10.78 22.15
N ASP A 204 18.99 10.62 22.89
CA ASP A 204 19.09 9.69 24.03
C ASP A 204 18.57 10.29 25.35
N ARG A 205 18.07 11.54 25.34
CA ARG A 205 17.41 12.14 26.51
C ARG A 205 16.08 11.41 26.79
N SER A 206 15.63 11.46 28.05
CA SER A 206 14.33 10.89 28.41
C SER A 206 13.19 11.59 27.65
N CYS A 207 12.12 10.85 27.33
CA CYS A 207 10.96 11.39 26.60
C CYS A 207 10.43 12.67 27.25
N GLU A 208 10.44 12.76 28.58
CA GLU A 208 10.09 13.98 29.32
C GLU A 208 10.94 15.20 28.92
N LYS A 209 12.25 15.03 28.81
CA LYS A 209 13.19 16.11 28.48
C LYS A 209 13.16 16.47 27.00
N ALA A 210 12.94 15.49 26.13
CA ALA A 210 12.94 15.67 24.68
C ALA A 210 11.59 16.19 24.14
N CYS A 211 10.48 15.72 24.70
CA CYS A 211 9.12 15.95 24.19
C CYS A 211 8.28 16.89 25.09
N GLY A 212 8.84 17.29 26.24
CA GLY A 212 8.21 18.16 27.22
C GLY A 212 7.24 17.44 28.16
N SER A 213 6.95 18.09 29.29
CA SER A 213 5.96 17.68 30.30
C SER A 213 4.69 18.53 30.28
N GLN A 214 4.53 19.38 29.26
CA GLN A 214 3.35 20.23 29.13
C GLN A 214 2.09 19.37 28.96
N THR A 215 1.03 19.67 29.72
CA THR A 215 -0.25 18.93 29.71
C THR A 215 -0.90 18.84 28.33
N ALA A 216 -0.56 19.74 27.40
CA ALA A 216 -1.05 19.75 26.03
C ALA A 216 -0.44 18.65 25.14
N ASN A 217 0.75 18.12 25.46
CA ASN A 217 1.44 17.09 24.67
C ASN A 217 1.14 15.67 25.15
N LEU A 218 0.49 15.54 26.31
CA LEU A 218 0.16 14.27 26.93
C LEU A 218 -1.35 14.02 26.81
N VAL A 219 -1.71 12.78 26.52
CA VAL A 219 -3.09 12.34 26.59
C VAL A 219 -3.50 12.32 28.07
N GLN A 220 -4.47 13.17 28.42
CA GLN A 220 -5.01 13.21 29.78
C GLN A 220 -5.81 11.93 30.05
N ARG A 221 -5.36 11.16 31.04
CA ARG A 221 -5.97 9.91 31.47
C ARG A 221 -6.36 10.02 32.94
N ARG A 222 -7.55 9.53 33.29
CA ARG A 222 -7.97 9.43 34.70
C ARG A 222 -7.07 8.46 35.46
N GLU A 223 -6.97 8.59 36.77
CA GLU A 223 -6.39 7.52 37.59
C GLU A 223 -7.25 6.25 37.50
N ARG A 224 -6.58 5.09 37.64
CA ARG A 224 -7.29 3.83 37.82
C ARG A 224 -7.99 3.85 39.17
N ARG A 225 -9.22 3.35 39.20
CA ARG A 225 -9.99 3.22 40.44
C ARG A 225 -9.50 2.02 41.23
N GLU A 226 -9.87 1.97 42.51
CA GLU A 226 -9.51 0.86 43.40
C GLU A 226 -10.12 -0.49 42.96
N ASP A 227 -11.23 -0.47 42.21
CA ASP A 227 -11.87 -1.65 41.64
C ASP A 227 -11.26 -2.11 40.30
N GLU A 228 -10.25 -1.41 39.77
CA GLU A 228 -9.56 -1.77 38.54
C GLU A 228 -8.20 -2.43 38.82
N ASP A 229 -8.01 -3.65 38.30
CA ASP A 229 -6.73 -4.36 38.38
C ASP A 229 -5.58 -3.52 37.78
N ASN A 230 -4.43 -3.52 38.45
CA ASN A 230 -3.23 -2.81 38.01
C ASN A 230 -1.97 -3.68 38.22
N PRO A 231 -1.33 -4.22 37.17
CA PRO A 231 -1.60 -4.02 35.73
C PRO A 231 -3.00 -4.49 35.31
N THR A 232 -3.56 -3.99 34.22
CA THR A 232 -4.86 -4.48 33.70
C THR A 232 -4.60 -5.56 32.64
N ILE A 233 -5.50 -6.54 32.53
CA ILE A 233 -5.46 -7.57 31.49
C ILE A 233 -6.47 -7.26 30.40
N HIS A 234 -5.99 -7.07 29.19
CA HIS A 234 -6.79 -6.77 28.01
C HIS A 234 -6.88 -7.99 27.10
N TYR A 235 -8.07 -8.26 26.56
CA TYR A 235 -8.32 -9.43 25.72
C TYR A 235 -8.81 -8.98 24.33
N GLY A 236 -8.06 -9.30 23.28
CA GLY A 236 -8.44 -8.89 21.93
C GLY A 236 -7.41 -9.22 20.86
N VAL A 237 -7.47 -8.46 19.77
CA VAL A 237 -6.65 -8.69 18.57
C VAL A 237 -5.24 -8.16 18.79
N ILE A 238 -4.23 -8.99 18.51
CA ILE A 238 -2.82 -8.60 18.49
C ILE A 238 -2.34 -8.48 17.04
N ALA A 239 -1.76 -7.35 16.66
CA ALA A 239 -1.21 -7.14 15.34
C ALA A 239 0.26 -7.61 15.27
N SER A 240 0.61 -8.29 14.18
CA SER A 240 1.90 -8.95 14.00
C SER A 240 2.51 -8.71 12.62
N ALA A 241 3.80 -8.36 12.52
CA ALA A 241 4.51 -8.23 11.26
C ALA A 241 6.05 -8.17 11.42
N ASP A 242 6.79 -8.34 10.32
CA ASP A 242 8.25 -8.14 10.30
C ASP A 242 8.69 -6.66 10.44
N GLN A 243 7.75 -5.72 10.45
CA GLN A 243 8.04 -4.28 10.59
C GLN A 243 7.56 -3.75 11.94
N LEU A 244 8.47 -3.23 12.76
CA LEU A 244 8.13 -2.60 14.04
C LEU A 244 7.25 -1.36 13.84
N MET A 245 6.06 -1.33 14.47
CA MET A 245 5.18 -0.16 14.45
C MET A 245 5.75 0.96 15.33
N LYS A 246 6.11 2.09 14.71
CA LYS A 246 6.60 3.31 15.39
C LYS A 246 5.86 4.58 14.99
N ASN A 247 4.78 4.45 14.23
CA ASN A 247 4.00 5.58 13.74
C ASN A 247 2.67 5.63 14.49
N ALA A 248 2.54 6.56 15.45
CA ALA A 248 1.35 6.69 16.30
C ALA A 248 0.05 6.92 15.49
N ILE A 249 0.12 7.65 14.37
CA ILE A 249 -1.04 7.90 13.50
C ILE A 249 -1.51 6.60 12.83
N THR A 250 -0.56 5.81 12.31
CA THR A 250 -0.83 4.53 11.66
C THR A 250 -1.32 3.50 12.69
N ARG A 251 -0.70 3.47 13.87
CA ARG A 251 -1.12 2.68 15.03
C ARG A 251 -2.58 2.98 15.37
N ASP A 252 -2.94 4.26 15.54
CA ASP A 252 -4.30 4.67 15.92
C ASP A 252 -5.32 4.32 14.83
N ALA A 253 -4.95 4.48 13.55
CA ALA A 253 -5.80 4.10 12.42
C ALA A 253 -6.08 2.59 12.41
N ILE A 254 -5.04 1.75 12.54
CA ILE A 254 -5.19 0.29 12.56
C ILE A 254 -5.94 -0.16 13.82
N ALA A 255 -5.65 0.43 14.99
CA ALA A 255 -6.35 0.13 16.23
C ALA A 255 -7.85 0.44 16.12
N LYS A 256 -8.21 1.56 15.49
CA LYS A 256 -9.60 1.94 15.26
C LYS A 256 -10.29 1.05 14.23
N GLU A 257 -9.64 0.73 13.13
CA GLU A 257 -10.22 -0.05 12.04
C GLU A 257 -10.37 -1.54 12.39
N LYS A 258 -9.39 -2.11 13.10
CA LYS A 258 -9.28 -3.56 13.34
C LYS A 258 -9.44 -3.98 14.80
N ASP A 259 -9.73 -3.05 15.72
CA ASP A 259 -9.83 -3.28 17.18
C ASP A 259 -8.55 -3.94 17.75
N VAL A 260 -7.38 -3.54 17.21
CA VAL A 260 -6.05 -4.01 17.64
C VAL A 260 -5.67 -3.36 18.97
N LEU A 261 -5.17 -4.19 19.89
CA LEU A 261 -4.79 -3.77 21.24
C LEU A 261 -3.28 -3.62 21.42
N CYS A 262 -2.48 -4.38 20.68
CA CYS A 262 -1.02 -4.22 20.70
C CYS A 262 -0.38 -4.68 19.38
N PHE A 263 0.85 -4.24 19.14
CA PHE A 263 1.71 -4.64 18.03
C PHE A 263 2.94 -5.40 18.53
N GLU A 264 3.30 -6.47 17.82
CA GLU A 264 4.49 -7.29 18.03
C GLU A 264 4.98 -7.85 16.68
N MET A 265 6.04 -8.68 16.65
CA MET A 265 6.73 -9.00 15.39
C MET A 265 6.82 -10.50 15.05
N GLU A 266 6.36 -11.40 15.89
CA GLU A 266 6.64 -12.84 15.74
C GLU A 266 5.40 -13.70 15.50
N ALA A 267 4.28 -13.38 16.18
CA ALA A 267 3.16 -14.31 16.32
C ALA A 267 2.55 -14.77 14.99
N ALA A 268 2.49 -13.92 13.96
CA ALA A 268 1.93 -14.27 12.66
C ALA A 268 2.62 -15.47 12.01
N GLY A 269 3.93 -15.64 12.23
CA GLY A 269 4.70 -16.77 11.69
C GLY A 269 4.40 -18.08 12.39
N LEU A 270 4.09 -17.98 13.68
CA LEU A 270 3.84 -19.11 14.56
C LEU A 270 2.46 -19.69 14.35
N MET A 271 1.39 -18.88 14.26
CA MET A 271 0.02 -19.36 14.44
C MET A 271 -0.34 -20.60 13.60
N ASN A 272 0.12 -20.71 12.35
CA ASN A 272 -0.21 -21.82 11.45
C ASN A 272 0.57 -23.13 11.71
N HIS A 273 1.75 -23.04 12.30
CA HIS A 273 2.70 -24.15 12.49
C HIS A 273 2.92 -24.50 13.98
N PHE A 274 2.65 -23.54 14.84
CA PHE A 274 2.75 -23.57 16.29
C PHE A 274 1.60 -22.71 16.86
N PRO A 275 0.34 -23.20 16.80
CA PRO A 275 -0.79 -22.44 17.29
C PRO A 275 -0.64 -22.17 18.78
N CYS A 276 -0.40 -20.90 19.12
CA CYS A 276 0.01 -20.50 20.45
C CYS A 276 -0.87 -19.38 21.01
N LEU A 277 -1.00 -19.34 22.34
CA LEU A 277 -1.53 -18.16 23.01
C LEU A 277 -0.44 -17.08 23.02
N VAL A 278 -0.75 -15.95 22.41
CA VAL A 278 0.12 -14.77 22.42
C VAL A 278 -0.23 -13.92 23.64
N VAL A 279 0.77 -13.63 24.46
CA VAL A 279 0.67 -12.80 25.69
C VAL A 279 1.76 -11.74 25.64
N ARG A 280 1.36 -10.47 25.62
CA ARG A 280 2.28 -9.33 25.51
C ARG A 280 2.16 -8.41 26.71
N GLY A 281 3.24 -8.25 27.45
CA GLY A 281 3.38 -7.17 28.41
C GLY A 281 3.68 -5.88 27.66
N ILE A 282 2.98 -4.80 28.00
CA ILE A 282 3.10 -3.54 27.27
C ILE A 282 4.32 -2.77 27.75
N CYS A 283 5.33 -2.62 26.88
CA CYS A 283 6.58 -1.93 27.21
C CYS A 283 6.72 -0.55 26.56
N ASP A 284 5.95 -0.27 25.51
CA ASP A 284 5.83 1.04 24.86
C ASP A 284 4.44 1.20 24.23
N TYR A 285 4.23 2.27 23.47
CA TYR A 285 2.94 2.57 22.82
C TYR A 285 2.97 2.44 21.29
N SER A 286 3.87 1.63 20.72
CA SER A 286 3.98 1.47 19.26
C SER A 286 4.09 2.80 18.50
N ASP A 287 4.85 3.73 19.08
CA ASP A 287 5.12 5.05 18.52
C ASP A 287 6.63 5.34 18.52
N SER A 288 7.01 6.60 18.30
CA SER A 288 8.41 7.01 18.28
C SER A 288 9.07 7.04 19.68
N HIS A 289 8.30 7.01 20.77
CA HIS A 289 8.80 7.20 22.13
C HIS A 289 9.37 5.90 22.69
N LYS A 290 10.61 5.96 23.19
CA LYS A 290 11.29 4.80 23.76
C LYS A 290 10.98 4.71 25.25
N ASN A 291 10.41 3.57 25.68
CA ASN A 291 10.12 3.27 27.09
C ASN A 291 10.93 2.06 27.58
N LYS A 292 12.26 2.09 27.35
CA LYS A 292 13.15 0.94 27.58
C LYS A 292 13.15 0.43 29.04
N GLU A 293 12.92 1.31 30.01
CA GLU A 293 12.85 0.93 31.43
C GLU A 293 11.67 0.01 31.77
N TRP A 294 10.59 0.06 30.98
CA TRP A 294 9.40 -0.76 31.17
C TRP A 294 9.54 -2.18 30.62
N GLN A 295 10.52 -2.45 29.75
CA GLN A 295 10.68 -3.75 29.09
C GLN A 295 10.83 -4.91 30.08
N GLY A 296 11.59 -4.74 31.17
CA GLY A 296 11.78 -5.78 32.15
C GLY A 296 10.51 -6.07 32.94
N TYR A 297 9.85 -5.03 33.46
CA TYR A 297 8.59 -5.20 34.20
C TYR A 297 7.47 -5.77 33.32
N ALA A 298 7.32 -5.28 32.09
CA ALA A 298 6.36 -5.80 31.11
C ALA A 298 6.61 -7.29 30.80
N ALA A 299 7.88 -7.70 30.65
CA ALA A 299 8.20 -9.11 30.49
C ALA A 299 7.79 -9.96 31.71
N MET A 300 7.94 -9.42 32.93
CA MET A 300 7.52 -10.08 34.16
C MET A 300 5.99 -10.20 34.27
N THR A 301 5.22 -9.16 33.91
CA THR A 301 3.75 -9.20 33.96
C THR A 301 3.18 -10.21 32.95
N ALA A 302 3.75 -10.27 31.75
CA ALA A 302 3.41 -11.27 30.74
C ALA A 302 3.72 -12.70 31.22
N ALA A 303 4.91 -12.92 31.80
CA ALA A 303 5.33 -14.22 32.31
C ALA A 303 4.50 -14.68 33.52
N ALA A 304 4.15 -13.77 34.43
CA ALA A 304 3.27 -14.04 35.56
C ALA A 304 1.87 -14.47 35.08
N TYR A 305 1.29 -13.74 34.12
CA TYR A 305 0.03 -14.12 33.50
C TYR A 305 0.10 -15.51 32.85
N ALA A 306 1.19 -15.79 32.13
CA ALA A 306 1.43 -17.10 31.52
C ALA A 306 1.57 -18.24 32.55
N LYS A 307 2.08 -17.98 33.75
CA LYS A 307 2.01 -18.95 34.86
C LYS A 307 0.57 -19.17 35.32
N ASP A 308 -0.20 -18.10 35.46
CA ASP A 308 -1.60 -18.18 35.93
C ASP A 308 -2.52 -18.89 34.93
N ILE A 309 -2.29 -18.74 33.61
CA ILE A 309 -3.02 -19.52 32.62
C ILE A 309 -2.70 -21.01 32.71
N LEU A 310 -1.42 -21.37 32.93
CA LEU A 310 -1.02 -22.76 33.12
C LEU A 310 -1.62 -23.36 34.39
N LYS A 311 -1.74 -22.60 35.50
CA LYS A 311 -2.45 -23.03 36.72
C LYS A 311 -3.92 -23.35 36.45
N ARG A 312 -4.56 -22.72 35.46
CA ARG A 312 -5.94 -23.03 35.07
C ARG A 312 -6.07 -24.27 34.21
N MET A 313 -5.00 -24.65 33.51
CA MET A 313 -4.99 -25.82 32.65
C MET A 313 -4.74 -27.09 33.47
N ILE A 314 -5.64 -28.05 33.37
CA ILE A 314 -5.49 -29.34 34.04
C ILE A 314 -4.47 -30.19 33.24
N PRO A 315 -3.38 -30.71 33.85
CA PRO A 315 -2.35 -31.46 33.14
C PRO A 315 -2.90 -32.62 32.28
N SER A 316 -3.85 -33.40 32.82
CA SER A 316 -4.46 -34.51 32.08
C SER A 316 -5.23 -34.07 30.83
N ARG A 317 -5.78 -32.86 30.80
CA ARG A 317 -6.43 -32.31 29.60
C ARG A 317 -5.42 -31.83 28.58
N VAL A 318 -4.28 -31.32 29.02
CA VAL A 318 -3.17 -30.93 28.13
C VAL A 318 -2.56 -32.15 27.46
N GLU A 319 -2.42 -33.26 28.18
CA GLU A 319 -1.92 -34.53 27.63
C GLU A 319 -2.86 -35.13 26.57
N GLN A 320 -4.16 -34.85 26.66
CA GLN A 320 -5.19 -35.27 25.70
C GLN A 320 -5.23 -34.40 24.44
N GLU A 321 -4.66 -33.20 24.45
CA GLU A 321 -4.56 -32.37 23.25
C GLU A 321 -3.65 -33.02 22.21
N GLU A 322 -3.82 -32.64 20.95
CA GLU A 322 -3.02 -33.18 19.87
C GLU A 322 -1.58 -32.65 19.87
N ARG A 323 -0.64 -33.58 19.60
CA ARG A 323 0.54 -33.38 18.76
C ARG A 323 0.73 -31.99 18.18
N LEU A 324 1.44 -31.03 18.77
CA LEU A 324 1.68 -29.78 18.04
C LEU A 324 2.55 -30.04 16.79
N GLY A 325 3.49 -31.00 16.87
CA GLY A 325 4.19 -31.55 15.70
C GLY A 325 3.29 -32.35 14.73
N LYS A 326 2.17 -32.91 15.20
CA LYS A 326 1.14 -33.53 14.35
C LYS A 326 0.30 -32.46 13.67
N VAL A 327 -0.03 -31.35 14.33
CA VAL A 327 -0.65 -30.17 13.71
C VAL A 327 0.28 -29.57 12.66
N LEU A 328 1.60 -29.55 12.86
CA LEU A 328 2.55 -29.19 11.82
C LEU A 328 2.48 -30.17 10.63
N ALA A 329 2.50 -31.49 10.89
CA ALA A 329 2.41 -32.51 9.87
C ALA A 329 1.04 -32.52 9.17
N GLU A 330 -0.04 -32.23 9.87
CA GLU A 330 -1.43 -32.13 9.39
C GLU A 330 -1.72 -30.77 8.77
N SER A 331 -1.02 -29.71 9.13
CA SER A 331 -1.02 -28.44 8.40
C SER A 331 -0.21 -28.59 7.13
N VAL A 332 0.85 -29.41 7.10
CA VAL A 332 1.53 -29.82 5.86
C VAL A 332 0.64 -30.78 5.05
N THR A 333 -0.08 -31.69 5.70
CA THR A 333 -1.00 -32.65 5.05
C THR A 333 -2.32 -31.97 4.63
N LYS A 334 -2.81 -30.95 5.34
CA LYS A 334 -3.86 -29.99 4.96
C LYS A 334 -3.34 -28.99 3.96
N LEU A 335 -2.10 -28.52 4.02
CA LEU A 335 -1.47 -27.86 2.87
C LEU A 335 -1.30 -28.83 1.70
N CYS A 336 -1.44 -30.15 1.90
CA CYS A 336 -1.59 -31.18 0.88
C CYS A 336 -3.07 -31.64 0.64
N GLU A 337 -4.08 -31.17 1.42
CA GLU A 337 -5.50 -31.61 1.42
C GLU A 337 -6.53 -30.45 1.31
N GLU A 338 -6.29 -29.28 1.88
CA GLU A 338 -6.81 -27.97 1.49
C GLU A 338 -6.24 -27.53 0.12
N THR A 339 -5.05 -28.01 -0.28
CA THR A 339 -4.66 -28.14 -1.71
C THR A 339 -5.29 -29.37 -2.40
N LYS A 340 -6.27 -30.06 -1.81
CA LYS A 340 -7.20 -30.95 -2.53
C LYS A 340 -8.60 -30.35 -2.65
N SER A 341 -9.08 -29.57 -1.67
CA SER A 341 -10.40 -28.88 -1.73
C SER A 341 -10.33 -27.57 -2.54
N SER A 342 -9.38 -26.68 -2.24
CA SER A 342 -9.07 -25.53 -3.09
C SER A 342 -8.46 -25.99 -4.41
N ALA A 343 -7.93 -27.22 -4.46
CA ALA A 343 -7.55 -27.90 -5.69
C ALA A 343 -8.53 -28.92 -6.22
N ASP A 344 -9.82 -28.88 -5.93
CA ASP A 344 -10.82 -29.47 -6.84
C ASP A 344 -11.37 -28.36 -7.75
N VAL A 345 -11.44 -27.13 -7.24
CA VAL A 345 -11.60 -25.91 -8.07
C VAL A 345 -10.30 -25.59 -8.79
N LEU A 346 -9.13 -25.59 -8.12
CA LEU A 346 -7.82 -25.50 -8.78
C LEU A 346 -7.37 -26.81 -9.42
N ARG A 347 -7.93 -28.02 -9.23
CA ARG A 347 -7.71 -29.15 -10.20
C ARG A 347 -8.68 -29.06 -11.33
N ALA A 348 -9.91 -28.58 -11.19
CA ALA A 348 -10.69 -28.29 -12.39
C ALA A 348 -9.97 -27.21 -13.22
N HIS A 349 -9.44 -26.18 -12.54
CA HIS A 349 -8.75 -25.07 -13.19
C HIS A 349 -7.28 -25.34 -13.51
N ALA A 350 -6.54 -26.17 -12.77
CA ALA A 350 -5.16 -26.59 -13.06
C ALA A 350 -5.05 -27.97 -13.68
N LYS A 351 -6.09 -28.80 -13.76
CA LYS A 351 -6.20 -29.87 -14.78
C LYS A 351 -6.68 -29.23 -16.07
N SER A 352 -7.52 -28.18 -16.06
CA SER A 352 -7.75 -27.33 -17.23
C SER A 352 -6.49 -26.57 -17.64
N THR A 353 -5.75 -25.95 -16.69
CA THR A 353 -4.53 -25.14 -16.92
C THR A 353 -3.27 -25.98 -17.08
N LYS A 354 -3.13 -27.15 -16.47
CA LYS A 354 -2.10 -28.15 -16.79
C LYS A 354 -2.48 -28.93 -18.04
N GLN A 355 -3.74 -29.21 -18.35
CA GLN A 355 -4.09 -29.60 -19.72
C GLN A 355 -3.91 -28.43 -20.69
N HIS A 356 -4.01 -27.15 -20.29
CA HIS A 356 -3.76 -25.99 -21.16
C HIS A 356 -2.28 -25.66 -21.29
N LEU A 357 -1.45 -25.93 -20.27
CA LEU A 357 0.00 -25.73 -20.20
C LEU A 357 0.76 -26.96 -20.66
N GLU A 358 0.25 -28.18 -20.47
CA GLU A 358 0.68 -29.39 -21.16
C GLU A 358 0.13 -29.39 -22.59
N LYS A 359 -1.08 -28.87 -22.88
CA LYS A 359 -1.45 -28.51 -24.27
C LYS A 359 -0.60 -27.37 -24.81
N ALA A 360 -0.18 -26.37 -24.03
CA ALA A 360 0.67 -25.27 -24.51
C ALA A 360 2.14 -25.68 -24.65
N ALA A 361 2.64 -26.55 -23.77
CA ALA A 361 3.96 -27.18 -23.87
C ALA A 361 3.99 -28.30 -24.91
N SER A 362 2.85 -28.93 -25.23
CA SER A 362 2.69 -29.84 -26.39
C SER A 362 2.28 -29.11 -27.68
N ARG A 363 1.96 -27.80 -27.63
CA ARG A 363 1.60 -26.96 -28.79
C ARG A 363 2.83 -26.55 -29.59
N TYR A 364 3.96 -26.37 -28.91
CA TYR A 364 5.25 -26.10 -29.54
C TYR A 364 6.05 -27.40 -29.53
N GLN A 365 6.33 -27.95 -30.72
CA GLN A 365 7.11 -29.19 -30.86
C GLN A 365 8.59 -29.02 -30.45
N ASN A 366 9.07 -27.78 -30.33
CA ASN A 366 10.49 -27.44 -30.14
C ASN A 366 10.68 -26.43 -28.98
N LYS A 367 11.71 -26.65 -28.15
CA LYS A 367 12.15 -25.77 -27.05
C LYS A 367 12.49 -24.36 -27.53
N GLU A 368 12.99 -24.25 -28.75
CA GLU A 368 13.32 -22.99 -29.42
C GLU A 368 12.08 -22.10 -29.64
N HIS A 369 10.98 -22.68 -30.12
CA HIS A 369 9.71 -21.98 -30.29
C HIS A 369 9.17 -21.49 -28.94
N ARG A 370 9.32 -22.28 -27.88
CA ARG A 370 8.93 -21.85 -26.54
C ARG A 370 9.71 -20.61 -26.08
N ASN A 371 11.02 -20.60 -26.28
CA ASN A 371 11.88 -19.47 -25.91
C ASN A 371 11.56 -18.22 -26.75
N CYS A 372 11.35 -18.38 -28.06
CA CYS A 372 10.94 -17.29 -28.95
C CYS A 372 9.60 -16.68 -28.51
N HIS A 373 8.59 -17.50 -28.20
CA HIS A 373 7.28 -17.02 -27.76
C HIS A 373 7.36 -16.18 -26.48
N GLN A 374 8.18 -16.60 -25.51
CA GLN A 374 8.32 -15.90 -24.22
C GLN A 374 8.93 -14.49 -24.37
N VAL A 375 9.71 -14.24 -25.42
CA VAL A 375 10.28 -12.90 -25.68
C VAL A 375 9.19 -11.85 -25.88
N PHE A 376 8.01 -12.23 -26.36
CA PHE A 376 6.91 -11.29 -26.58
C PHE A 376 6.10 -10.97 -25.31
N LYS A 377 6.32 -11.66 -24.18
CA LYS A 377 5.61 -11.38 -22.92
C LYS A 377 6.33 -10.29 -22.12
N THR A 378 6.22 -9.04 -22.57
CA THR A 378 6.92 -7.89 -21.97
C THR A 378 6.12 -7.09 -20.95
N SER A 379 4.81 -7.32 -20.85
CA SER A 379 3.94 -6.61 -19.89
C SER A 379 2.83 -7.49 -19.31
N THR A 380 2.24 -7.00 -18.23
CA THR A 380 1.05 -7.58 -17.59
C THR A 380 -0.26 -7.11 -18.24
N TYR A 381 -0.34 -7.11 -19.58
CA TYR A 381 -1.47 -6.55 -20.33
C TYR A 381 -2.87 -7.06 -19.91
N GLU A 382 -2.98 -8.25 -19.31
CA GLU A 382 -4.23 -8.78 -18.75
C GLU A 382 -4.70 -7.98 -17.53
N HIS A 383 -3.77 -7.56 -16.67
CA HIS A 383 -4.07 -6.76 -15.47
C HIS A 383 -4.70 -5.43 -15.87
N PHE A 384 -4.10 -4.72 -16.82
CA PHE A 384 -4.54 -3.40 -17.26
C PHE A 384 -5.90 -3.41 -17.96
N LYS A 385 -6.26 -4.49 -18.67
CA LYS A 385 -7.64 -4.69 -19.14
C LYS A 385 -8.62 -4.77 -17.97
N ASN A 386 -8.28 -5.57 -16.95
CA ASN A 386 -9.14 -5.92 -15.82
C ASN A 386 -9.30 -4.82 -14.75
N ILE A 387 -8.55 -3.72 -14.85
CA ILE A 387 -8.80 -2.49 -14.07
C ILE A 387 -10.15 -1.87 -14.46
N ASN A 388 -10.56 -1.99 -15.73
CA ASN A 388 -11.82 -1.43 -16.21
C ASN A 388 -13.01 -2.23 -15.67
N PRO A 389 -14.12 -1.58 -15.27
CA PRO A 389 -15.30 -2.26 -14.75
C PRO A 389 -15.97 -3.11 -15.84
N ASP A 390 -16.74 -4.12 -15.43
CA ASP A 390 -17.59 -4.89 -16.35
C ASP A 390 -18.66 -4.02 -16.98
N ARG A 391 -19.04 -4.34 -18.22
CA ARG A 391 -20.13 -3.65 -18.92
C ARG A 391 -21.43 -3.93 -18.20
N VAL A 392 -22.21 -2.87 -17.98
CA VAL A 392 -23.58 -3.03 -17.51
C VAL A 392 -24.43 -3.52 -18.68
N LYS A 393 -25.36 -4.44 -18.42
CA LYS A 393 -26.25 -4.96 -19.47
C LYS A 393 -26.98 -3.80 -20.17
N ASP A 394 -27.08 -3.87 -21.49
CA ASP A 394 -27.73 -2.87 -22.35
C ASP A 394 -27.04 -1.49 -22.38
N THR A 395 -25.75 -1.41 -22.06
CA THR A 395 -24.91 -0.21 -22.29
C THR A 395 -23.89 -0.43 -23.41
N CYS A 396 -23.26 0.66 -23.88
CA CYS A 396 -22.39 0.73 -25.06
C CYS A 396 -23.10 0.43 -26.40
N GLN A 397 -24.42 0.52 -26.43
CA GLN A 397 -25.21 0.24 -27.63
C GLN A 397 -25.03 1.31 -28.70
N TRP A 398 -24.68 2.54 -28.31
CA TRP A 398 -24.26 3.59 -29.23
C TRP A 398 -23.12 3.15 -30.18
N ALA A 399 -22.30 2.19 -29.77
CA ALA A 399 -21.24 1.60 -30.60
C ALA A 399 -21.68 0.28 -31.23
N LEU A 400 -22.29 -0.62 -30.44
CA LEU A 400 -22.62 -1.98 -30.87
C LEU A 400 -23.75 -2.02 -31.92
N ASP A 401 -24.72 -1.11 -31.82
CA ASP A 401 -25.81 -0.98 -32.81
C ASP A 401 -25.42 -0.06 -33.97
N HIS A 402 -24.22 0.54 -33.94
CA HIS A 402 -23.81 1.48 -34.96
C HIS A 402 -23.59 0.76 -36.31
N PRO A 403 -24.15 1.26 -37.44
CA PRO A 403 -24.05 0.58 -38.73
C PRO A 403 -22.60 0.31 -39.18
N LEU A 404 -21.67 1.21 -38.86
CA LEU A 404 -20.24 1.03 -39.16
C LEU A 404 -19.61 -0.10 -38.35
N TYR A 405 -20.03 -0.29 -37.09
CA TYR A 405 -19.54 -1.39 -36.27
C TYR A 405 -20.12 -2.72 -36.76
N GLN A 406 -21.42 -2.77 -37.07
CA GLN A 406 -22.07 -3.96 -37.63
C GLN A 406 -21.41 -4.36 -38.96
N ARG A 407 -21.20 -3.40 -39.88
CA ARG A 407 -20.46 -3.61 -41.13
C ARG A 407 -19.05 -4.15 -40.89
N TRP A 408 -18.30 -3.52 -39.97
CA TRP A 408 -16.95 -3.95 -39.64
C TRP A 408 -16.93 -5.36 -39.06
N ASN A 409 -17.88 -5.69 -38.17
CA ASN A 409 -17.99 -6.99 -37.53
C ASN A 409 -18.34 -8.09 -38.55
N GLU A 410 -19.31 -7.83 -39.43
CA GLU A 410 -19.80 -8.75 -40.46
C GLU A 410 -18.85 -8.91 -41.67
N SER A 411 -17.95 -7.96 -41.90
CA SER A 411 -17.01 -8.00 -43.02
C SER A 411 -16.17 -9.29 -43.03
N ALA A 412 -15.92 -9.88 -44.20
CA ALA A 412 -15.05 -11.05 -44.35
C ALA A 412 -13.63 -10.69 -44.82
N THR A 413 -13.26 -9.41 -44.74
CA THR A 413 -11.95 -8.91 -45.18
C THR A 413 -11.21 -8.24 -44.03
N ASP A 414 -9.93 -7.94 -44.28
CA ASP A 414 -9.17 -7.02 -43.46
C ASP A 414 -9.95 -5.70 -43.32
N ASP A 415 -10.03 -5.14 -42.12
CA ASP A 415 -10.78 -3.89 -41.88
C ASP A 415 -10.27 -3.16 -40.62
N LEU A 416 -10.48 -1.86 -40.54
CA LEU A 416 -10.05 -1.00 -39.43
C LEU A 416 -11.22 -0.12 -38.99
N LEU A 417 -11.66 -0.29 -37.75
CA LEU A 417 -12.66 0.57 -37.12
C LEU A 417 -11.99 1.48 -36.08
N TRP A 418 -12.18 2.78 -36.22
CA TRP A 418 -11.76 3.75 -35.21
C TRP A 418 -12.97 4.27 -34.45
N ILE A 419 -12.94 4.14 -33.12
CA ILE A 419 -13.98 4.65 -32.23
C ILE A 419 -13.40 5.81 -31.42
N SER A 420 -13.87 7.01 -31.71
CA SER A 420 -13.50 8.22 -30.98
C SER A 420 -14.65 8.68 -30.10
N ALA A 421 -14.40 8.86 -28.81
CA ALA A 421 -15.41 9.38 -27.88
C ALA A 421 -14.80 10.37 -26.89
N ASP A 422 -15.64 11.25 -26.34
CA ASP A 422 -15.21 12.18 -25.30
C ASP A 422 -14.74 11.44 -24.01
N PRO A 423 -13.98 12.10 -23.14
CA PRO A 423 -13.57 11.54 -21.86
C PRO A 423 -14.77 11.02 -21.06
N GLY A 424 -14.65 9.85 -20.44
CA GLY A 424 -15.70 9.31 -19.57
C GLY A 424 -16.92 8.71 -20.27
N CYS A 425 -16.96 8.57 -21.60
CA CYS A 425 -18.09 7.96 -22.32
C CYS A 425 -18.07 6.41 -22.42
N GLY A 426 -17.18 5.73 -21.68
CA GLY A 426 -17.21 4.26 -21.58
C GLY A 426 -16.44 3.48 -22.65
N LYS A 427 -15.51 4.11 -23.39
CA LYS A 427 -14.67 3.45 -24.43
C LYS A 427 -13.94 2.20 -23.92
N SER A 428 -13.26 2.29 -22.78
CA SER A 428 -12.52 1.16 -22.22
C SER A 428 -13.43 0.03 -21.72
N VAL A 429 -14.65 0.37 -21.28
CA VAL A 429 -15.68 -0.61 -20.92
C VAL A 429 -16.19 -1.33 -22.17
N LEU A 430 -16.42 -0.60 -23.26
CA LEU A 430 -16.72 -1.19 -24.58
C LEU A 430 -15.60 -2.15 -25.00
N SER A 431 -14.35 -1.67 -25.09
CA SER A 431 -13.19 -2.48 -25.49
C SER A 431 -13.04 -3.74 -24.65
N LYS A 432 -13.18 -3.64 -23.32
CA LYS A 432 -13.13 -4.80 -22.42
C LYS A 432 -14.26 -5.77 -22.73
N SER A 433 -15.49 -5.28 -22.92
CA SER A 433 -16.64 -6.13 -23.24
C SER A 433 -16.49 -6.86 -24.58
N LEU A 434 -15.88 -6.22 -25.58
CA LEU A 434 -15.60 -6.84 -26.88
C LEU A 434 -14.61 -8.01 -26.74
N VAL A 435 -13.66 -7.90 -25.81
CA VAL A 435 -12.69 -8.95 -25.49
C VAL A 435 -13.32 -10.07 -24.66
N ASP A 436 -14.07 -9.73 -23.61
CA ASP A 436 -14.54 -10.67 -22.59
C ASP A 436 -15.81 -11.43 -23.00
N GLU A 437 -16.76 -10.74 -23.62
CA GLU A 437 -18.06 -11.32 -23.97
C GLU A 437 -18.07 -11.99 -25.34
N ARG A 438 -16.91 -12.05 -26.03
CA ARG A 438 -16.71 -12.53 -27.41
C ARG A 438 -17.83 -12.05 -28.33
N LEU A 439 -17.60 -10.91 -29.01
CA LEU A 439 -18.35 -10.41 -30.18
C LEU A 439 -19.55 -11.30 -30.53
N MET A 440 -20.68 -10.96 -29.90
CA MET A 440 -21.92 -11.74 -29.84
C MET A 440 -22.10 -12.75 -31.00
N SER A 441 -22.06 -14.03 -30.63
CA SER A 441 -22.69 -15.18 -31.28
C SER A 441 -22.19 -15.82 -32.59
N ASP A 442 -21.35 -15.25 -33.47
CA ASP A 442 -21.11 -15.88 -34.80
C ASP A 442 -19.66 -16.19 -35.25
N THR A 443 -18.61 -15.75 -34.54
CA THR A 443 -17.21 -16.01 -34.97
C THR A 443 -16.59 -17.22 -34.26
N VAL A 444 -17.15 -18.41 -34.50
CA VAL A 444 -16.52 -19.68 -34.08
C VAL A 444 -15.21 -19.87 -34.86
N GLY A 445 -14.08 -19.47 -34.27
CA GLY A 445 -12.74 -19.74 -34.80
C GLY A 445 -11.77 -18.56 -34.91
N SER A 446 -12.17 -17.32 -34.59
CA SER A 446 -11.26 -16.16 -34.66
C SER A 446 -10.42 -15.97 -33.38
N THR A 447 -9.18 -15.51 -33.54
CA THR A 447 -8.27 -15.09 -32.47
C THR A 447 -8.52 -13.63 -32.11
N ILE A 448 -8.75 -13.31 -30.83
CA ILE A 448 -8.80 -11.93 -30.35
C ILE A 448 -7.51 -11.63 -29.57
N CYS A 449 -6.80 -10.60 -30.00
CA CYS A 449 -5.64 -10.04 -29.33
C CYS A 449 -5.98 -8.63 -28.85
N TYR A 450 -5.48 -8.22 -27.69
CA TYR A 450 -5.80 -6.90 -27.16
C TYR A 450 -4.64 -6.22 -26.45
N PHE A 451 -4.70 -4.89 -26.39
CA PHE A 451 -3.81 -4.05 -25.60
C PHE A 451 -4.53 -2.78 -25.16
N PHE A 452 -4.32 -2.39 -23.90
CA PHE A 452 -4.99 -1.24 -23.27
C PHE A 452 -3.90 -0.26 -22.84
N PHE A 453 -3.66 0.75 -23.67
CA PHE A 453 -2.63 1.75 -23.39
C PHE A 453 -2.93 2.46 -22.06
N LYS A 454 -1.87 2.74 -21.31
CA LYS A 454 -1.92 3.53 -20.08
C LYS A 454 -0.78 4.53 -20.05
N ASP A 455 -1.06 5.75 -19.57
CA ASP A 455 -0.06 6.80 -19.41
C ASP A 455 0.87 6.51 -18.22
N ASN A 456 1.69 5.47 -18.38
CA ASN A 456 2.74 5.03 -17.47
C ASN A 456 3.84 4.32 -18.26
N ASP A 457 5.01 4.18 -17.64
CA ASP A 457 6.20 3.62 -18.29
C ASP A 457 6.07 2.13 -18.71
N GLU A 458 5.10 1.38 -18.19
CA GLU A 458 4.89 -0.04 -18.52
C GLU A 458 4.00 -0.24 -19.77
N GLN A 459 3.02 0.64 -19.99
CA GLN A 459 1.91 0.43 -20.93
C GLN A 459 1.69 1.55 -21.97
N ASN A 460 2.56 2.57 -22.02
CA ASN A 460 2.42 3.68 -22.97
C ASN A 460 3.15 3.46 -24.32
N SER A 461 3.77 2.30 -24.55
CA SER A 461 4.69 2.07 -25.69
C SER A 461 4.07 1.17 -26.77
N LEU A 462 4.27 1.53 -28.05
CA LEU A 462 3.87 0.71 -29.20
C LEU A 462 4.60 -0.63 -29.20
N ALA A 463 5.88 -0.64 -28.85
CA ALA A 463 6.68 -1.86 -28.80
C ALA A 463 6.05 -2.90 -27.85
N THR A 464 5.67 -2.46 -26.65
CA THR A 464 4.96 -3.28 -25.67
C THR A 464 3.61 -3.76 -26.21
N GLY A 465 2.85 -2.88 -26.87
CA GLY A 465 1.58 -3.23 -27.49
C GLY A 465 1.71 -4.31 -28.56
N LEU A 466 2.68 -4.19 -29.47
CA LEU A 466 2.93 -5.19 -30.52
C LEU A 466 3.42 -6.52 -29.93
N CYS A 467 4.30 -6.47 -28.93
CA CYS A 467 4.71 -7.66 -28.19
C CYS A 467 3.49 -8.36 -27.56
N ALA A 468 2.58 -7.63 -26.91
CA ALA A 468 1.37 -8.19 -26.33
C ALA A 468 0.44 -8.84 -27.38
N LEU A 469 0.25 -8.20 -28.54
CA LEU A 469 -0.55 -8.75 -29.63
C LEU A 469 0.08 -10.03 -30.20
N LEU A 470 1.39 -10.02 -30.45
CA LEU A 470 2.13 -11.18 -30.97
C LEU A 470 2.14 -12.34 -29.96
N HIS A 471 2.34 -12.04 -28.68
CA HIS A 471 2.27 -13.04 -27.62
C HIS A 471 0.91 -13.75 -27.62
N GLN A 472 -0.19 -13.00 -27.69
CA GLN A 472 -1.55 -13.55 -27.76
C GLN A 472 -1.82 -14.29 -29.06
N LEU A 473 -1.34 -13.79 -30.20
CA LEU A 473 -1.49 -14.43 -31.51
C LEU A 473 -0.83 -15.80 -31.48
N PHE A 474 0.44 -15.89 -31.10
CA PHE A 474 1.19 -17.13 -31.09
C PHE A 474 0.74 -18.10 -30.00
N GLN A 475 0.19 -17.60 -28.89
CA GLN A 475 -0.43 -18.45 -27.88
C GLN A 475 -1.68 -19.17 -28.42
N ASN A 476 -2.46 -18.50 -29.28
CA ASN A 476 -3.65 -19.05 -29.91
C ASN A 476 -3.35 -19.83 -31.20
N GLN A 477 -2.32 -19.43 -31.95
CA GLN A 477 -1.90 -20.01 -33.23
C GLN A 477 -0.38 -20.29 -33.25
N PRO A 478 0.07 -21.36 -32.56
CA PRO A 478 1.51 -21.66 -32.34
C PRO A 478 2.34 -21.87 -33.60
N HIS A 479 1.73 -22.39 -34.68
CA HIS A 479 2.40 -22.65 -35.96
C HIS A 479 2.88 -21.36 -36.63
N LEU A 480 2.23 -20.23 -36.37
CA LEU A 480 2.61 -18.93 -36.93
C LEU A 480 3.91 -18.37 -36.33
N LEU A 481 4.42 -18.95 -35.25
CA LEU A 481 5.66 -18.51 -34.63
C LEU A 481 6.88 -18.65 -35.56
N GLN A 482 6.79 -19.49 -36.59
CA GLN A 482 7.80 -19.60 -37.64
C GLN A 482 8.16 -18.25 -38.30
N HIS A 483 7.23 -17.28 -38.30
CA HIS A 483 7.45 -15.93 -38.83
C HIS A 483 8.28 -15.05 -37.90
N ALA A 484 8.32 -15.37 -36.59
CA ALA A 484 9.08 -14.63 -35.58
C ALA A 484 10.48 -15.19 -35.35
N VAL A 485 10.66 -16.51 -35.50
CA VAL A 485 11.90 -17.23 -35.18
C VAL A 485 13.14 -16.65 -35.90
N PRO A 486 13.13 -16.35 -37.22
CA PRO A 486 14.28 -15.78 -37.91
C PRO A 486 14.72 -14.42 -37.35
N ALA A 487 13.77 -13.52 -37.09
CA ALA A 487 14.06 -12.20 -36.51
C ALA A 487 14.59 -12.33 -35.08
N TRP A 488 14.03 -13.27 -34.31
CA TRP A 488 14.50 -13.56 -32.96
C TRP A 488 15.93 -14.14 -32.93
N HIS A 489 16.32 -14.97 -33.89
CA HIS A 489 17.70 -15.46 -33.97
C HIS A 489 18.72 -14.35 -34.25
N SER A 490 18.35 -13.36 -35.07
CA SER A 490 19.21 -12.22 -35.37
C SER A 490 19.34 -11.28 -34.17
N ASP A 491 18.22 -10.91 -33.56
CA ASP A 491 18.15 -9.76 -32.65
C ASP A 491 18.00 -10.13 -31.18
N GLY A 492 17.64 -11.39 -30.88
CA GLY A 492 17.37 -11.88 -29.53
C GLY A 492 16.31 -11.02 -28.82
N ASN A 493 16.62 -10.60 -27.60
CA ASN A 493 15.72 -9.76 -26.81
C ASN A 493 15.60 -8.32 -27.35
N LYS A 494 16.52 -7.86 -28.21
CA LYS A 494 16.42 -6.51 -28.81
C LYS A 494 15.21 -6.38 -29.74
N LEU A 495 14.71 -7.50 -30.27
CA LEU A 495 13.50 -7.55 -31.08
C LEU A 495 12.30 -6.89 -30.37
N GLN A 496 12.24 -6.94 -29.04
CA GLN A 496 11.18 -6.32 -28.23
C GLN A 496 11.07 -4.79 -28.43
N GLN A 497 12.11 -4.14 -28.94
CA GLN A 497 12.14 -2.68 -29.18
C GLN A 497 12.00 -2.31 -30.66
N GLU A 498 12.08 -3.29 -31.57
CA GLU A 498 12.09 -3.09 -33.02
C GLU A 498 10.66 -3.06 -33.58
N THR A 499 9.95 -1.95 -33.35
CA THR A 499 8.52 -1.80 -33.70
C THR A 499 8.18 -2.12 -35.17
N ASP A 500 9.07 -1.79 -36.11
CA ASP A 500 8.89 -2.12 -37.53
C ASP A 500 8.95 -3.63 -37.78
N LYS A 501 9.91 -4.33 -37.16
CA LYS A 501 10.04 -5.79 -37.27
C LYS A 501 8.84 -6.49 -36.62
N LEU A 502 8.44 -6.05 -35.43
CA LEU A 502 7.26 -6.59 -34.73
C LEU A 502 5.98 -6.43 -35.57
N TRP A 503 5.78 -5.26 -36.20
CA TRP A 503 4.65 -5.02 -37.09
C TRP A 503 4.69 -5.92 -38.33
N CYS A 504 5.84 -6.06 -38.98
CA CYS A 504 6.02 -6.95 -40.12
C CYS A 504 5.74 -8.42 -39.76
N ILE A 505 6.20 -8.87 -38.58
CA ILE A 505 5.92 -10.23 -38.08
C ILE A 505 4.41 -10.42 -37.89
N LEU A 506 3.71 -9.45 -37.30
CA LEU A 506 2.26 -9.52 -37.10
C LEU A 506 1.51 -9.67 -38.43
N LEU A 507 1.86 -8.83 -39.43
CA LEU A 507 1.24 -8.88 -40.75
C LEU A 507 1.57 -10.18 -41.50
N ALA A 508 2.82 -10.63 -41.46
CA ALA A 508 3.24 -11.88 -42.11
C ALA A 508 2.52 -13.10 -41.48
N ALA A 509 2.50 -13.18 -40.15
CA ALA A 509 1.85 -14.25 -39.42
C ALA A 509 0.34 -14.33 -39.70
N THR A 510 -0.35 -13.20 -39.71
CA THR A 510 -1.80 -13.14 -39.96
C THR A 510 -2.20 -13.32 -41.42
N SER A 511 -1.24 -13.15 -42.35
CA SER A 511 -1.43 -13.40 -43.78
C SER A 511 -1.09 -14.84 -44.21
N ASP A 512 -0.61 -15.67 -43.28
CA ASP A 512 -0.28 -17.08 -43.56
C ASP A 512 -1.54 -17.85 -43.98
N ALA A 513 -1.43 -18.73 -44.97
CA ALA A 513 -2.57 -19.51 -45.47
C ALA A 513 -3.17 -20.46 -44.42
N ALA A 514 -2.43 -20.76 -43.35
CA ALA A 514 -2.87 -21.54 -42.20
C ALA A 514 -3.32 -20.65 -41.02
N ALA A 515 -3.31 -19.32 -41.14
CA ALA A 515 -3.81 -18.44 -40.09
C ALA A 515 -5.34 -18.49 -40.01
N HIS A 516 -5.87 -18.29 -38.81
CA HIS A 516 -7.29 -18.02 -38.59
C HIS A 516 -7.53 -16.51 -38.48
N ASN A 517 -8.78 -16.11 -38.71
CA ASN A 517 -9.25 -14.74 -38.58
C ASN A 517 -8.80 -14.13 -37.24
N THR A 518 -8.27 -12.92 -37.28
CA THR A 518 -7.69 -12.27 -36.09
C THR A 518 -8.29 -10.87 -35.91
N ILE A 519 -8.66 -10.53 -34.68
CA ILE A 519 -9.12 -9.20 -34.27
C ILE A 519 -8.14 -8.64 -33.25
N CYS A 520 -7.65 -7.44 -33.50
CA CYS A 520 -6.79 -6.69 -32.58
C CYS A 520 -7.56 -5.51 -31.98
N VAL A 521 -7.75 -5.53 -30.66
CA VAL A 521 -8.41 -4.47 -29.89
C VAL A 521 -7.34 -3.59 -29.23
N LEU A 522 -7.24 -2.33 -29.65
CA LEU A 522 -6.31 -1.34 -29.10
C LEU A 522 -7.09 -0.23 -28.39
N ASP A 523 -7.12 -0.27 -27.06
CA ASP A 523 -7.85 0.71 -26.25
C ASP A 523 -6.98 1.89 -25.83
N ALA A 524 -7.58 3.08 -25.77
CA ALA A 524 -6.99 4.31 -25.22
C ALA A 524 -5.71 4.77 -25.95
N LEU A 525 -5.72 4.82 -27.28
CA LEU A 525 -4.57 5.27 -28.07
C LEU A 525 -4.05 6.66 -27.66
N ASP A 526 -4.90 7.51 -27.08
CA ASP A 526 -4.50 8.80 -26.50
C ASP A 526 -3.54 8.71 -25.31
N GLU A 527 -3.43 7.54 -24.66
CA GLU A 527 -2.49 7.26 -23.58
C GLU A 527 -1.17 6.62 -24.09
N CYS A 528 -1.03 6.44 -25.40
CA CYS A 528 0.24 6.02 -26.02
C CYS A 528 1.19 7.21 -26.17
N LYS A 529 2.48 7.04 -25.88
CA LYS A 529 3.48 8.11 -25.94
C LYS A 529 3.56 8.71 -27.35
N ASP A 530 3.73 10.03 -27.45
CA ASP A 530 3.55 10.84 -28.67
C ASP A 530 4.20 10.26 -29.94
N GLY A 531 5.49 9.87 -29.86
CA GLY A 531 6.22 9.32 -31.00
C GLY A 531 5.70 7.96 -31.48
N ASP A 532 5.35 7.08 -30.54
CA ASP A 532 4.83 5.74 -30.84
C ASP A 532 3.37 5.79 -31.28
N ARG A 533 2.58 6.74 -30.74
CA ARG A 533 1.21 7.02 -31.17
C ARG A 533 1.18 7.39 -32.65
N SER A 534 2.01 8.34 -33.05
CA SER A 534 2.13 8.77 -34.45
C SER A 534 2.56 7.62 -35.36
N ASN A 535 3.52 6.80 -34.91
CA ASN A 535 3.99 5.62 -35.63
C ASN A 535 2.87 4.57 -35.81
N LEU A 536 2.12 4.27 -34.74
CA LEU A 536 1.00 3.33 -34.80
C LEU A 536 -0.10 3.79 -35.76
N ILE A 537 -0.47 5.08 -35.71
CA ILE A 537 -1.45 5.64 -36.64
C ILE A 537 -0.97 5.50 -38.09
N ALA A 538 0.30 5.80 -38.37
CA ALA A 538 0.87 5.62 -39.71
C ALA A 538 0.83 4.16 -40.18
N LYS A 539 1.14 3.20 -39.28
CA LYS A 539 1.05 1.76 -39.55
C LYS A 539 -0.38 1.30 -39.85
N LEU A 540 -1.35 1.73 -39.06
CA LEU A 540 -2.77 1.44 -39.26
C LEU A 540 -3.30 2.06 -40.57
N ALA A 541 -2.87 3.29 -40.87
CA ALA A 541 -3.20 3.98 -42.12
C ALA A 541 -2.68 3.23 -43.35
N GLN A 542 -1.42 2.77 -43.30
CA GLN A 542 -0.82 1.98 -44.36
C GLN A 542 -1.54 0.64 -44.53
N PHE A 543 -1.87 -0.03 -43.41
CA PHE A 543 -2.65 -1.26 -43.42
C PHE A 543 -3.99 -1.06 -44.15
N HIS A 544 -4.79 -0.07 -43.76
CA HIS A 544 -6.09 0.20 -44.38
C HIS A 544 -5.99 0.56 -45.87
N LYS A 545 -4.96 1.31 -46.29
CA LYS A 545 -4.73 1.60 -47.73
C LYS A 545 -4.47 0.34 -48.55
N ASN A 546 -3.73 -0.62 -47.99
CA ASN A 546 -3.44 -1.88 -48.67
C ASN A 546 -4.69 -2.76 -48.81
N VAL A 547 -5.59 -2.75 -47.83
CA VAL A 547 -6.89 -3.43 -47.91
C VAL A 547 -7.70 -2.93 -49.10
N ALA A 548 -7.75 -1.62 -49.32
CA ALA A 548 -8.50 -1.03 -50.43
C ALA A 548 -7.93 -1.37 -51.83
N ALA A 549 -6.67 -1.80 -51.92
CA ALA A 549 -5.97 -2.05 -53.18
C ALA A 549 -6.01 -3.52 -53.63
N PHE A 550 -6.26 -4.48 -52.73
CA PHE A 550 -6.26 -5.91 -53.03
C PHE A 550 -7.65 -6.51 -52.81
N GLN A 551 -8.31 -6.94 -53.90
CA GLN A 551 -9.65 -7.54 -53.89
C GLN A 551 -9.64 -9.08 -53.84
N ASP A 552 -8.48 -9.72 -53.78
CA ASP A 552 -8.42 -11.18 -53.71
C ASP A 552 -8.65 -11.61 -52.25
N PRO A 553 -9.71 -12.37 -51.93
CA PRO A 553 -10.04 -12.69 -50.54
C PRO A 553 -8.93 -13.55 -49.94
N ARG A 554 -8.19 -12.99 -48.98
CA ARG A 554 -7.33 -13.79 -48.11
C ARG A 554 -8.19 -14.88 -47.46
N ARG A 555 -7.61 -16.07 -47.28
CA ARG A 555 -8.29 -17.19 -46.62
C ARG A 555 -8.66 -16.88 -45.16
N SER A 556 -7.90 -15.97 -44.53
CA SER A 556 -8.14 -15.38 -43.22
C SER A 556 -7.99 -13.87 -43.27
N TRP A 557 -8.72 -13.16 -42.41
CA TRP A 557 -8.65 -11.71 -42.30
C TRP A 557 -8.06 -11.23 -40.96
N LEU A 558 -7.50 -10.03 -40.97
CA LEU A 558 -7.03 -9.28 -39.80
C LEU A 558 -7.85 -7.99 -39.66
N LYS A 559 -8.50 -7.81 -38.52
CA LYS A 559 -9.22 -6.57 -38.22
C LYS A 559 -8.66 -5.85 -37.03
N PHE A 560 -8.71 -4.53 -37.06
CA PHE A 560 -8.37 -3.69 -35.93
C PHE A 560 -9.59 -2.89 -35.46
N ILE A 561 -9.75 -2.80 -34.15
CA ILE A 561 -10.58 -1.79 -33.52
C ILE A 561 -9.70 -0.95 -32.60
N VAL A 562 -9.78 0.36 -32.76
CA VAL A 562 -8.94 1.32 -32.02
C VAL A 562 -9.84 2.33 -31.33
N THR A 563 -9.65 2.54 -30.03
CA THR A 563 -10.38 3.59 -29.30
C THR A 563 -9.46 4.74 -28.94
N SER A 564 -9.97 5.97 -28.99
CA SER A 564 -9.22 7.14 -28.54
C SER A 564 -10.11 8.30 -28.11
N ARG A 565 -9.52 9.26 -27.41
CA ARG A 565 -10.06 10.62 -27.31
C ARG A 565 -9.90 11.39 -28.63
N PRO A 566 -10.71 12.44 -28.86
CA PRO A 566 -10.72 13.23 -30.09
C PRO A 566 -9.62 14.31 -30.11
N TYR A 567 -8.39 14.01 -29.69
CA TYR A 567 -7.31 15.02 -29.71
C TYR A 567 -6.89 15.38 -31.15
N ASP A 568 -6.55 16.65 -31.37
CA ASP A 568 -6.29 17.20 -32.71
C ASP A 568 -5.18 16.47 -33.49
N ASP A 569 -4.15 15.99 -32.79
CA ASP A 569 -3.06 15.21 -33.38
C ASP A 569 -3.52 13.82 -33.84
N ILE A 570 -4.34 13.14 -33.03
CA ILE A 570 -4.93 11.84 -33.38
C ILE A 570 -5.92 12.01 -34.53
N GLN A 571 -6.80 13.01 -34.45
CA GLN A 571 -7.76 13.31 -35.51
C GLN A 571 -7.06 13.61 -36.83
N ARG A 572 -6.04 14.48 -36.85
CA ARG A 572 -5.24 14.75 -38.05
C ARG A 572 -4.57 13.48 -38.57
N GLY A 573 -4.03 12.65 -37.69
CA GLY A 573 -3.44 11.37 -38.05
C GLY A 573 -4.41 10.44 -38.81
N PHE A 574 -5.63 10.27 -38.31
CA PHE A 574 -6.65 9.45 -38.95
C PHE A 574 -7.34 10.15 -40.15
N GLN A 575 -7.35 11.48 -40.23
CA GLN A 575 -7.86 12.24 -41.40
C GLN A 575 -7.04 11.99 -42.68
N HIS A 576 -5.78 11.56 -42.56
CA HIS A 576 -4.93 11.18 -43.70
C HIS A 576 -5.20 9.76 -44.23
N ILE A 577 -6.08 9.01 -43.56
CA ILE A 577 -6.67 7.76 -44.05
C ILE A 577 -7.85 8.12 -44.97
N PRO A 578 -8.06 7.46 -46.12
CA PRO A 578 -9.11 7.85 -47.07
C PRO A 578 -10.50 8.04 -46.42
N PRO A 579 -11.39 8.89 -46.98
CA PRO A 579 -12.69 9.26 -46.38
C PRO A 579 -13.63 8.08 -46.07
N SER A 580 -13.34 6.88 -46.58
CA SER A 580 -14.09 5.65 -46.35
C SER A 580 -13.77 4.94 -45.03
N LEU A 581 -12.86 5.47 -44.19
CA LEU A 581 -12.58 4.89 -42.88
C LEU A 581 -13.87 4.87 -42.05
N PRO A 582 -14.33 3.70 -41.56
CA PRO A 582 -15.41 3.67 -40.59
C PRO A 582 -14.90 4.28 -39.28
N ALA A 583 -15.33 5.51 -39.00
CA ALA A 583 -15.07 6.18 -37.74
C ALA A 583 -16.39 6.39 -37.00
N VAL A 584 -16.53 5.81 -35.82
CA VAL A 584 -17.64 6.09 -34.91
C VAL A 584 -17.20 7.24 -34.02
N ARG A 585 -17.84 8.40 -34.14
CA ARG A 585 -17.59 9.55 -33.28
C ARG A 585 -18.76 9.74 -32.33
N LEU A 586 -18.49 9.62 -31.03
CA LEU A 586 -19.45 9.84 -29.99
C LEU A 586 -19.11 11.12 -29.22
N ARG A 587 -20.08 12.02 -29.09
CA ARG A 587 -20.00 13.18 -28.20
C ARG A 587 -20.68 12.86 -26.85
N GLY A 588 -20.40 13.63 -25.81
CA GLY A 588 -20.99 13.45 -24.48
C GLY A 588 -22.53 13.42 -24.46
N GLU A 589 -23.13 13.17 -23.28
CA GLU A 589 -24.57 12.96 -23.16
C GLU A 589 -25.43 14.15 -23.62
N GLU A 590 -24.90 15.37 -23.60
CA GLU A 590 -25.56 16.58 -24.11
C GLU A 590 -25.98 16.46 -25.58
N GLU A 591 -25.18 15.75 -26.38
CA GLU A 591 -25.38 15.60 -27.81
C GLU A 591 -25.80 14.17 -28.17
N ASN A 592 -26.06 13.30 -27.18
CA ASN A 592 -26.42 11.91 -27.42
C ASN A 592 -27.40 11.35 -26.37
N GLU A 593 -28.67 11.33 -26.75
CA GLU A 593 -29.79 10.77 -25.99
C GLU A 593 -29.61 9.30 -25.59
N GLN A 594 -28.95 8.49 -26.42
CA GLN A 594 -28.70 7.08 -26.14
C GLN A 594 -27.73 6.93 -24.95
N ILE A 595 -26.64 7.71 -24.92
CA ILE A 595 -25.72 7.73 -23.76
C ILE A 595 -26.44 8.15 -22.50
N ARG A 596 -27.31 9.16 -22.58
CA ARG A 596 -28.09 9.65 -21.42
C ARG A 596 -28.92 8.52 -20.80
N VAL A 597 -29.62 7.75 -21.64
CA VAL A 597 -30.41 6.58 -21.21
C VAL A 597 -29.52 5.48 -20.62
N GLU A 598 -28.36 5.22 -21.22
CA GLU A 598 -27.41 4.22 -20.70
C GLU A 598 -26.83 4.63 -19.34
N ILE A 599 -26.44 5.90 -19.16
CA ILE A 599 -25.97 6.43 -17.87
C ILE A 599 -27.05 6.29 -16.79
N ASN A 600 -28.32 6.56 -17.11
CA ASN A 600 -29.44 6.36 -16.18
C ASN A 600 -29.53 4.90 -15.71
N ARG A 601 -29.33 3.93 -16.61
CA ARG A 601 -29.30 2.50 -16.24
C ARG A 601 -28.17 2.18 -15.27
N VAL A 602 -26.99 2.75 -15.49
CA VAL A 602 -25.84 2.55 -14.60
C VAL A 602 -26.07 3.21 -13.24
N ILE A 603 -26.66 4.40 -13.19
CA ILE A 603 -27.07 5.08 -11.93
C ILE A 603 -27.97 4.15 -11.12
N ASN A 604 -29.07 3.67 -11.71
CA ASN A 604 -30.07 2.88 -11.01
C ASN A 604 -29.45 1.61 -10.41
N LEU A 605 -28.60 0.90 -11.18
CA LEU A 605 -27.91 -0.28 -10.69
C LEU A 605 -26.88 0.03 -9.59
N LYS A 606 -26.13 1.13 -9.72
CA LYS A 606 -25.10 1.50 -8.74
C LYS A 606 -25.71 1.99 -7.43
N VAL A 607 -26.80 2.74 -7.49
CA VAL A 607 -27.56 3.16 -6.31
C VAL A 607 -28.16 1.95 -5.60
N LEU A 608 -28.76 1.01 -6.34
CA LEU A 608 -29.28 -0.23 -5.77
C LEU A 608 -28.19 -1.06 -5.08
N GLN A 609 -27.01 -1.18 -5.70
CA GLN A 609 -25.85 -1.84 -5.10
C GLN A 609 -25.42 -1.15 -3.81
N LEU A 610 -25.33 0.18 -3.81
CA LEU A 610 -24.93 0.96 -2.64
C LEU A 610 -25.96 0.90 -1.51
N ALA A 611 -27.25 0.93 -1.85
CA ALA A 611 -28.34 0.81 -0.88
C ALA A 611 -28.29 -0.55 -0.16
N ASN A 612 -28.01 -1.63 -0.90
CA ASN A 612 -27.83 -2.96 -0.32
C ASN A 612 -26.54 -3.05 0.52
N GLU A 613 -25.44 -2.46 0.04
CA GLU A 613 -24.15 -2.44 0.74
C GLU A 613 -24.25 -1.74 2.10
N LEU A 614 -24.96 -0.61 2.17
CA LEU A 614 -25.05 0.25 3.36
C LEU A 614 -26.37 0.11 4.13
N SER A 615 -27.24 -0.80 3.71
CA SER A 615 -28.59 -1.00 4.29
C SER A 615 -29.41 0.30 4.38
N LEU A 616 -29.39 1.11 3.31
CA LEU A 616 -30.10 2.39 3.24
C LEU A 616 -31.62 2.19 3.16
N ARG A 617 -32.41 3.11 3.73
CA ARG A 617 -33.87 3.11 3.54
C ARG A 617 -34.23 3.41 2.09
N GLU A 618 -35.37 2.88 1.67
CA GLU A 618 -35.92 3.12 0.33
C GLU A 618 -36.04 4.62 0.01
N SER A 619 -36.51 5.43 0.96
CA SER A 619 -36.59 6.89 0.82
C SER A 619 -35.24 7.56 0.53
N THR A 620 -34.17 7.08 1.17
CA THR A 620 -32.81 7.60 1.01
C THR A 620 -32.24 7.19 -0.34
N SER A 621 -32.43 5.92 -0.72
CA SER A 621 -32.03 5.40 -2.03
C SER A 621 -32.75 6.13 -3.17
N SER A 622 -34.06 6.35 -3.05
CA SER A 622 -34.84 7.09 -4.05
C SER A 622 -34.41 8.54 -4.17
N ARG A 623 -34.08 9.21 -3.06
CA ARG A 623 -33.55 10.57 -3.09
C ARG A 623 -32.20 10.63 -3.78
N LEU A 624 -31.29 9.70 -3.48
CA LEU A 624 -29.98 9.60 -4.14
C LEU A 624 -30.11 9.34 -5.64
N GLU A 625 -30.99 8.43 -6.04
CA GLU A 625 -31.31 8.15 -7.44
C GLU A 625 -31.83 9.41 -8.14
N GLN A 626 -32.81 10.10 -7.56
CA GLN A 626 -33.36 11.34 -8.11
C GLN A 626 -32.29 12.42 -8.26
N THR A 627 -31.42 12.60 -7.26
CA THR A 627 -30.32 13.56 -7.31
C THR A 627 -29.37 13.24 -8.47
N LEU A 628 -28.90 12.00 -8.60
CA LEU A 628 -27.96 11.62 -9.67
C LEU A 628 -28.61 11.65 -11.07
N LEU A 629 -29.91 11.36 -11.17
CA LEU A 629 -30.66 11.42 -12.42
C LEU A 629 -30.91 12.86 -12.87
N ALA A 630 -31.07 13.81 -11.94
CA ALA A 630 -31.34 15.22 -12.24
C ALA A 630 -30.11 16.01 -12.69
N MET A 631 -28.91 15.43 -12.58
CA MET A 631 -27.66 16.12 -12.93
C MET A 631 -27.47 16.25 -14.44
N GLU A 632 -26.88 17.37 -14.84
CA GLU A 632 -26.52 17.66 -16.23
C GLU A 632 -25.05 17.30 -16.51
N HIS A 633 -24.70 17.12 -17.79
CA HIS A 633 -23.33 16.91 -18.27
C HIS A 633 -22.62 15.64 -17.76
N ARG A 634 -23.36 14.62 -17.35
CA ARG A 634 -22.85 13.43 -16.66
C ARG A 634 -21.97 12.58 -17.57
N THR A 635 -20.93 12.00 -16.96
CA THR A 635 -20.07 10.99 -17.59
C THR A 635 -20.01 9.74 -16.71
N TYR A 636 -19.63 8.58 -17.27
CA TYR A 636 -19.44 7.37 -16.46
C TYR A 636 -18.32 7.53 -15.43
N LEU A 637 -17.29 8.32 -15.75
CA LEU A 637 -16.20 8.64 -14.82
C LEU A 637 -16.70 9.49 -13.66
N TRP A 638 -17.47 10.54 -13.95
CA TRP A 638 -18.12 11.34 -12.92
C TRP A 638 -19.02 10.48 -12.03
N LEU A 639 -19.85 9.62 -12.61
CA LEU A 639 -20.74 8.75 -11.85
C LEU A 639 -19.96 7.82 -10.92
N HIS A 640 -18.85 7.25 -11.39
CA HIS A 640 -17.97 6.43 -10.57
C HIS A 640 -17.44 7.20 -9.35
N LEU A 641 -16.95 8.43 -9.58
CA LEU A 641 -16.41 9.30 -8.54
C LEU A 641 -17.48 9.77 -7.56
N ALA A 642 -18.67 10.14 -8.06
CA ALA A 642 -19.80 10.57 -7.25
C ALA A 642 -20.30 9.45 -6.34
N ILE A 643 -20.48 8.24 -6.88
CA ILE A 643 -20.89 7.07 -6.09
C ILE A 643 -19.85 6.73 -5.01
N ASP A 644 -18.56 6.84 -5.32
CA ASP A 644 -17.50 6.57 -4.34
C ASP A 644 -17.44 7.63 -3.23
N ASP A 645 -17.70 8.90 -3.57
CA ASP A 645 -17.81 9.99 -2.59
C ASP A 645 -19.01 9.79 -1.67
N VAL A 646 -20.17 9.45 -2.24
CA VAL A 646 -21.39 9.13 -1.48
C VAL A 646 -21.14 7.92 -0.59
N ARG A 647 -20.54 6.85 -1.12
CA ARG A 647 -20.17 5.66 -0.34
C ARG A 647 -19.33 6.05 0.87
N THR A 648 -18.25 6.79 0.64
CA THR A 648 -17.32 7.20 1.70
C THR A 648 -18.02 8.09 2.74
N THR A 649 -18.88 9.01 2.29
CA THR A 649 -19.63 9.90 3.18
C THR A 649 -20.61 9.11 4.05
N LEU A 650 -21.42 8.24 3.43
CA LEU A 650 -22.44 7.46 4.11
C LEU A 650 -21.85 6.36 5.01
N GLN A 651 -20.74 5.73 4.62
CA GLN A 651 -20.03 4.73 5.44
C GLN A 651 -19.47 5.31 6.75
N ASN A 652 -19.07 6.59 6.73
CA ASN A 652 -18.53 7.27 7.90
C ASN A 652 -19.62 7.92 8.78
N SER A 653 -20.88 7.90 8.34
CA SER A 653 -22.00 8.50 9.08
C SER A 653 -22.62 7.52 10.09
N LEU A 654 -22.94 8.05 11.27
CA LEU A 654 -23.71 7.35 12.30
C LEU A 654 -25.21 7.25 11.97
N ARG A 655 -25.69 8.07 11.03
CA ARG A 655 -27.09 8.08 10.56
C ARG A 655 -27.14 8.33 9.05
N PRO A 656 -26.79 7.32 8.23
CA PRO A 656 -26.67 7.48 6.77
C PRO A 656 -27.94 8.02 6.09
N ASP A 657 -29.12 7.70 6.64
CA ASP A 657 -30.41 8.19 6.11
C ASP A 657 -30.69 9.67 6.42
N GLU A 658 -30.03 10.24 7.42
CA GLU A 658 -30.19 11.63 7.86
C GLU A 658 -29.12 12.56 7.27
N GLU A 659 -28.09 12.02 6.62
CA GLU A 659 -27.04 12.83 5.98
C GLU A 659 -27.59 13.66 4.81
N PRO A 660 -27.17 14.92 4.68
CA PRO A 660 -27.47 15.71 3.49
C PRO A 660 -26.79 15.06 2.28
N ILE A 661 -27.57 14.71 1.26
CA ILE A 661 -27.05 14.24 -0.05
C ILE A 661 -26.38 15.40 -0.81
N ASP A 662 -26.46 16.62 -0.27
CA ASP A 662 -25.84 17.86 -0.79
C ASP A 662 -24.30 17.80 -0.89
N SER A 663 -23.67 16.72 -0.39
CA SER A 663 -22.25 16.44 -0.64
C SER A 663 -21.97 15.93 -2.05
N VAL A 664 -22.97 15.46 -2.81
CA VAL A 664 -22.84 15.14 -4.24
C VAL A 664 -22.70 16.46 -5.00
N PRO A 665 -21.59 16.68 -5.70
CA PRO A 665 -21.39 17.90 -6.50
C PRO A 665 -22.56 18.07 -7.47
N SER A 666 -23.08 19.28 -7.66
CA SER A 666 -24.24 19.53 -8.53
C SER A 666 -23.91 19.52 -10.03
N SER A 667 -22.62 19.46 -10.40
CA SER A 667 -22.14 19.32 -11.78
C SER A 667 -20.86 18.49 -11.85
N VAL A 668 -20.48 18.09 -13.07
CA VAL A 668 -19.20 17.41 -13.32
C VAL A 668 -18.02 18.31 -12.97
N GLU A 669 -18.09 19.61 -13.30
CA GLU A 669 -17.09 20.62 -12.93
C GLU A 669 -16.96 20.74 -11.41
N GLY A 670 -18.09 20.84 -10.68
CA GLY A 670 -18.07 20.89 -9.22
C GLY A 670 -17.47 19.64 -8.59
N ALA A 671 -17.62 18.47 -9.23
CA ALA A 671 -16.96 17.25 -8.79
C ALA A 671 -15.45 17.28 -9.02
N TYR A 672 -15.01 17.76 -10.19
CA TYR A 672 -13.59 17.96 -10.48
C TYR A 672 -12.96 19.01 -9.55
N GLU A 673 -13.63 20.13 -9.29
CA GLU A 673 -13.16 21.15 -8.34
C GLU A 673 -13.03 20.57 -6.93
N LYS A 674 -14.02 19.80 -6.47
CA LYS A 674 -13.96 19.11 -5.17
C LYS A 674 -12.83 18.07 -5.12
N ILE A 675 -12.52 17.39 -6.23
CA ILE A 675 -11.42 16.43 -6.33
C ILE A 675 -10.05 17.12 -6.40
N LEU A 676 -9.95 18.22 -7.17
CA LEU A 676 -8.72 19.00 -7.32
C LEU A 676 -8.38 19.78 -6.04
N SER A 677 -9.38 20.16 -5.24
CA SER A 677 -9.24 20.80 -3.93
C SER A 677 -9.06 19.81 -2.77
N ARG A 678 -9.28 18.51 -2.98
CA ARG A 678 -9.01 17.48 -1.98
C ARG A 678 -7.51 17.24 -1.84
N GLY A 679 -6.91 17.86 -0.82
CA GLY A 679 -5.51 17.64 -0.46
C GLY A 679 -5.23 16.18 -0.11
N GLY A 680 -4.44 15.50 -0.94
CA GLY A 680 -3.83 14.22 -0.60
C GLY A 680 -2.56 14.39 0.23
N ARG A 681 -1.82 13.28 0.46
CA ARG A 681 -0.52 13.29 1.17
C ARG A 681 0.50 14.33 0.63
N ASN A 682 0.41 14.67 -0.66
CA ASN A 682 1.30 15.62 -1.34
C ASN A 682 0.74 17.05 -1.45
N GLY A 683 -0.44 17.32 -0.88
CA GLY A 683 -1.17 18.58 -1.07
C GLY A 683 -2.19 18.49 -2.21
N ASP A 684 -2.65 19.65 -2.69
CA ASP A 684 -3.49 19.76 -3.87
C ASP A 684 -2.74 19.37 -5.17
N ALA A 685 -3.46 19.32 -6.29
CA ALA A 685 -2.90 18.94 -7.59
C ALA A 685 -1.75 19.86 -8.05
N LEU A 686 -1.77 21.14 -7.67
CA LEU A 686 -0.74 22.12 -8.04
C LEU A 686 0.55 21.83 -7.29
N GLN A 687 0.47 21.43 -6.02
CA GLN A 687 1.62 21.01 -5.22
C GLN A 687 2.25 19.73 -5.77
N ALA A 688 1.44 18.72 -6.07
CA ALA A 688 1.92 17.47 -6.65
C ALA A 688 2.63 17.69 -7.99
N ALA A 689 2.04 18.49 -8.89
CA ALA A 689 2.65 18.85 -10.17
C ALA A 689 3.94 19.67 -10.01
N SER A 690 4.00 20.52 -8.97
CA SER A 690 5.17 21.34 -8.66
C SER A 690 6.35 20.51 -8.17
N ILE A 691 6.11 19.46 -7.38
CA ILE A 691 7.13 18.49 -6.94
C ILE A 691 7.64 17.65 -8.12
N GLY A 692 6.72 17.16 -8.96
CA GLY A 692 7.02 16.24 -10.08
C GLY A 692 7.72 16.88 -11.27
N ARG A 693 8.06 18.19 -11.22
CA ARG A 693 8.60 18.97 -12.33
C ARG A 693 7.71 18.94 -13.58
N HIS A 694 6.39 19.02 -13.40
CA HIS A 694 5.45 18.95 -14.50
C HIS A 694 5.07 20.35 -14.98
N ASP A 695 5.98 21.07 -15.65
CA ASP A 695 5.80 22.48 -16.03
C ASP A 695 4.47 22.75 -16.77
N ARG A 696 4.09 21.86 -17.70
CA ARG A 696 2.85 21.98 -18.48
C ARG A 696 1.60 21.78 -17.63
N ILE A 697 1.66 20.91 -16.62
CA ILE A 697 0.54 20.63 -15.72
C ILE A 697 0.39 21.78 -14.74
N VAL A 698 1.48 22.29 -14.15
CA VAL A 698 1.46 23.48 -13.29
C VAL A 698 0.84 24.67 -14.05
N GLN A 699 1.31 24.92 -15.28
CA GLN A 699 0.77 25.96 -16.14
C GLN A 699 -0.74 25.79 -16.36
N MET A 700 -1.17 24.58 -16.75
CA MET A 700 -2.57 24.27 -16.99
C MET A 700 -3.44 24.46 -15.75
N LEU A 701 -2.97 24.03 -14.58
CA LEU A 701 -3.69 24.17 -13.31
C LEU A 701 -3.87 25.65 -12.95
N LEU A 702 -2.82 26.45 -13.06
CA LEU A 702 -2.88 27.89 -12.81
C LEU A 702 -3.79 28.62 -13.82
N ASP A 703 -3.77 28.21 -15.09
CA ASP A 703 -4.65 28.76 -16.13
C ASP A 703 -6.13 28.37 -15.91
N ARG A 704 -6.40 27.31 -15.14
CA ARG A 704 -7.74 26.85 -14.75
C ARG A 704 -8.15 27.31 -13.36
N GLY A 705 -7.45 28.28 -12.78
CA GLY A 705 -7.84 28.91 -11.52
C GLY A 705 -7.46 28.14 -10.27
N ALA A 706 -6.49 27.22 -10.34
CA ALA A 706 -5.92 26.62 -9.13
C ALA A 706 -5.38 27.73 -8.21
N ASP A 707 -5.72 27.67 -6.92
CA ASP A 707 -5.22 28.62 -5.93
C ASP A 707 -3.72 28.44 -5.74
N VAL A 708 -2.95 29.41 -6.26
CA VAL A 708 -1.49 29.43 -6.19
C VAL A 708 -0.95 29.47 -4.76
N ASN A 709 -1.76 29.92 -3.80
CA ASN A 709 -1.40 30.06 -2.39
C ASN A 709 -2.05 29.00 -1.50
N ALA A 710 -2.69 27.99 -2.10
CA ALA A 710 -3.30 26.90 -1.37
C ALA A 710 -2.31 26.28 -0.37
N GLN A 711 -2.73 26.21 0.89
CA GLN A 711 -1.94 25.67 1.98
C GLN A 711 -2.36 24.22 2.25
N GLY A 712 -1.39 23.35 2.52
CA GLY A 712 -1.60 21.95 2.83
C GLY A 712 -0.50 21.06 2.29
N GLY A 713 -0.72 19.75 2.34
CA GLY A 713 0.26 18.78 1.84
C GLY A 713 1.53 18.68 2.69
N THR A 714 2.46 17.84 2.22
CA THR A 714 3.73 17.64 2.93
C THR A 714 4.52 18.95 3.01
N TYR A 715 4.59 19.75 1.94
CA TYR A 715 5.49 20.91 1.86
C TYR A 715 4.83 22.26 2.17
N GLY A 716 3.60 22.26 2.66
CA GLY A 716 2.84 23.46 3.00
C GLY A 716 2.24 24.19 1.80
N ASN A 717 2.99 24.45 0.71
CA ASN A 717 2.43 25.02 -0.53
C ASN A 717 3.30 24.70 -1.75
N ALA A 718 2.78 25.03 -2.95
CA ALA A 718 3.42 24.72 -4.23
C ALA A 718 4.78 25.40 -4.40
N LEU A 719 4.95 26.62 -3.88
CA LEU A 719 6.20 27.38 -3.98
C LEU A 719 7.32 26.75 -3.14
N ILE A 720 7.02 26.35 -1.90
CA ILE A 720 7.97 25.65 -1.02
C ILE A 720 8.34 24.29 -1.64
N ALA A 721 7.35 23.56 -2.18
CA ALA A 721 7.57 22.26 -2.80
C ALA A 721 8.52 22.35 -4.01
N ALA A 722 8.26 23.27 -4.95
CA ALA A 722 9.13 23.51 -6.11
C ALA A 722 10.53 24.00 -5.70
N SER A 723 10.62 24.81 -4.65
CA SER A 723 11.88 25.35 -4.13
C SER A 723 12.75 24.29 -3.45
N ARG A 724 12.12 23.29 -2.81
CA ARG A 724 12.81 22.16 -2.16
C ARG A 724 13.42 21.17 -3.13
N ASP A 725 12.81 20.95 -4.30
CA ASP A 725 13.28 19.95 -5.27
C ASP A 725 14.04 20.58 -6.45
N GLY A 726 14.26 21.90 -6.43
CA GLY A 726 15.15 22.57 -7.37
C GLY A 726 14.52 22.98 -8.71
N HIS A 727 13.19 23.08 -8.79
CA HIS A 727 12.47 23.34 -10.05
C HIS A 727 12.31 24.83 -10.35
N ASP A 728 13.40 25.48 -10.79
CA ASP A 728 13.50 26.93 -11.01
C ASP A 728 12.44 27.52 -11.95
N ARG A 729 12.07 26.80 -13.02
CA ARG A 729 11.03 27.26 -13.97
C ARG A 729 9.64 27.30 -13.32
N ILE A 730 9.33 26.32 -12.48
CA ILE A 730 8.07 26.24 -11.74
C ILE A 730 8.04 27.32 -10.66
N VAL A 731 9.13 27.52 -9.92
CA VAL A 731 9.25 28.62 -8.94
C VAL A 731 8.98 29.97 -9.61
N GLN A 732 9.60 30.23 -10.77
CA GLN A 732 9.36 31.45 -11.53
C GLN A 732 7.88 31.59 -11.93
N MET A 733 7.29 30.52 -12.47
CA MET A 733 5.89 30.51 -12.90
C MET A 733 4.92 30.78 -11.74
N LEU A 734 5.13 30.15 -10.58
CA LEU A 734 4.29 30.35 -9.39
C LEU A 734 4.38 31.80 -8.89
N LEU A 735 5.59 32.38 -8.84
CA LEU A 735 5.78 33.78 -8.42
C LEU A 735 5.19 34.77 -9.43
N ASP A 736 5.26 34.48 -10.72
CA ASP A 736 4.63 35.28 -11.77
C ASP A 736 3.09 35.21 -11.72
N ARG A 737 2.53 34.15 -11.10
CA ARG A 737 1.09 33.99 -10.83
C ARG A 737 0.67 34.46 -9.44
N GLY A 738 1.53 35.15 -8.70
CA GLY A 738 1.17 35.76 -7.42
C GLY A 738 1.30 34.83 -6.21
N ALA A 739 2.14 33.79 -6.29
CA ALA A 739 2.54 33.04 -5.10
C ALA A 739 3.16 33.98 -4.06
N ASN A 740 2.73 33.87 -2.80
CA ASN A 740 3.30 34.60 -1.69
C ASN A 740 4.72 34.10 -1.42
N VAL A 741 5.72 34.90 -1.81
CA VAL A 741 7.15 34.60 -1.68
C VAL A 741 7.58 34.32 -0.23
N ASN A 742 6.85 34.88 0.74
CA ASN A 742 7.11 34.78 2.17
C ASN A 742 6.16 33.80 2.87
N ALA A 743 5.41 32.98 2.11
CA ALA A 743 4.58 31.93 2.70
C ALA A 743 5.45 30.96 3.51
N GLN A 744 4.93 30.57 4.68
CA GLN A 744 5.66 29.78 5.65
C GLN A 744 4.86 28.53 6.01
N ASP A 745 5.52 27.39 5.90
CA ASP A 745 5.05 26.11 6.41
C ASP A 745 5.56 25.85 7.84
N ARG A 746 4.78 25.09 8.61
CA ARG A 746 5.11 24.76 10.01
C ARG A 746 6.25 23.74 10.13
N VAL A 747 6.47 22.90 9.11
CA VAL A 747 7.45 21.80 9.15
C VAL A 747 8.69 22.13 8.33
N TYR A 748 8.52 22.64 7.12
CA TYR A 748 9.61 22.88 6.16
C TYR A 748 10.07 24.34 6.08
N GLY A 749 9.35 25.27 6.71
CA GLY A 749 9.73 26.67 6.73
C GLY A 749 9.28 27.43 5.48
N ASN A 750 10.10 28.38 5.01
CA ASN A 750 9.80 29.20 3.83
C ASN A 750 10.62 28.78 2.59
N ALA A 751 10.21 29.25 1.41
CA ALA A 751 10.84 28.92 0.13
C ALA A 751 12.34 29.29 0.08
N LEU A 752 12.71 30.43 0.67
CA LEU A 752 14.10 30.90 0.70
C LEU A 752 14.98 29.98 1.55
N TYR A 753 14.46 29.54 2.70
CA TYR A 753 15.14 28.62 3.60
C TYR A 753 15.39 27.25 2.93
N VAL A 754 14.37 26.61 2.36
CA VAL A 754 14.53 25.28 1.73
C VAL A 754 15.46 25.32 0.51
N ALA A 755 15.41 26.39 -0.29
CA ALA A 755 16.32 26.57 -1.41
C ALA A 755 17.77 26.79 -0.95
N SER A 756 17.96 27.54 0.14
CA SER A 756 19.27 27.82 0.74
C SER A 756 19.86 26.57 1.40
N SER A 757 19.03 25.75 2.05
CA SER A 757 19.43 24.48 2.66
C SER A 757 19.84 23.42 1.63
N ASN A 758 19.27 23.42 0.42
CA ASN A 758 19.61 22.45 -0.62
C ASN A 758 20.64 22.96 -1.64
N GLY A 759 21.11 24.21 -1.51
CA GLY A 759 22.15 24.74 -2.37
C GLY A 759 21.67 25.25 -3.75
N TYR A 760 20.38 25.52 -3.93
CA TYR A 760 19.83 25.94 -5.23
C TYR A 760 20.02 27.43 -5.51
N GLU A 761 21.22 27.80 -5.93
CA GLU A 761 21.64 29.19 -6.21
C GLU A 761 20.65 29.99 -7.08
N LYS A 762 20.12 29.37 -8.15
CA LYS A 762 19.20 30.05 -9.08
C LYS A 762 17.86 30.37 -8.44
N ILE A 763 17.32 29.46 -7.63
CA ILE A 763 16.06 29.65 -6.91
C ILE A 763 16.23 30.70 -5.82
N VAL A 764 17.32 30.65 -5.05
CA VAL A 764 17.64 31.68 -4.05
C VAL A 764 17.65 33.07 -4.69
N ARG A 765 18.28 33.21 -5.86
CA ARG A 765 18.27 34.47 -6.60
C ARG A 765 16.86 34.91 -6.99
N ILE A 766 16.07 34.02 -7.60
CA ILE A 766 14.69 34.30 -8.02
C ILE A 766 13.86 34.78 -6.83
N LEU A 767 13.95 34.09 -5.68
CA LEU A 767 13.21 34.42 -4.46
C LEU A 767 13.62 35.80 -3.91
N LEU A 768 14.92 36.08 -3.82
CA LEU A 768 15.44 37.38 -3.34
C LEU A 768 15.13 38.54 -4.30
N ASP A 769 15.00 38.27 -5.60
CA ASP A 769 14.59 39.28 -6.59
C ASP A 769 13.07 39.51 -6.59
N LYS A 770 12.30 38.51 -6.16
CA LYS A 770 10.84 38.60 -5.94
C LYS A 770 10.46 39.07 -4.53
N GLY A 771 11.42 39.54 -3.72
CA GLY A 771 11.16 40.17 -2.42
C GLY A 771 11.00 39.19 -1.25
N ALA A 772 11.63 38.01 -1.32
CA ALA A 772 11.76 37.14 -0.15
C ALA A 772 12.46 37.89 1.00
N ASP A 773 11.87 37.84 2.19
CA ASP A 773 12.46 38.39 3.40
C ASP A 773 13.68 37.53 3.80
N VAL A 774 14.85 38.14 3.66
CA VAL A 774 16.15 37.50 3.86
C VAL A 774 16.38 37.04 5.31
N ASN A 775 15.69 37.66 6.26
CA ASN A 775 15.85 37.40 7.69
C ASN A 775 14.74 36.49 8.26
N ASN A 776 13.82 36.03 7.41
CA ASN A 776 12.70 35.22 7.85
C ASN A 776 13.17 33.83 8.33
N GLN A 777 12.83 33.51 9.57
CA GLN A 777 13.27 32.28 10.22
C GLN A 777 12.34 31.11 9.89
N SER A 778 12.95 29.94 9.66
CA SER A 778 12.25 28.67 9.52
C SER A 778 12.57 27.79 10.71
N GLY A 779 11.66 27.75 11.68
CA GLY A 779 11.92 27.18 13.00
C GLY A 779 12.93 28.05 13.76
N HIS A 780 14.11 27.51 14.04
CA HIS A 780 15.19 28.21 14.74
C HIS A 780 16.35 28.66 13.85
N TYR A 781 16.22 28.58 12.52
CA TYR A 781 17.32 28.88 11.60
C TYR A 781 16.91 29.88 10.52
N THR A 782 17.82 30.78 10.15
CA THR A 782 17.75 31.65 8.97
C THR A 782 18.32 30.95 7.73
N ALA A 783 18.00 31.50 6.55
CA ALA A 783 18.63 31.08 5.30
C ALA A 783 20.16 31.27 5.33
N LEU A 784 20.65 32.30 6.03
CA LEU A 784 22.08 32.60 6.14
C LEU A 784 22.81 31.57 7.00
N GLU A 785 22.26 31.20 8.15
CA GLU A 785 22.84 30.21 9.05
C GLU A 785 22.97 28.84 8.39
N ILE A 786 21.90 28.35 7.74
CA ILE A 786 21.91 27.03 7.12
C ILE A 786 22.85 26.98 5.91
N ALA A 787 22.89 28.03 5.09
CA ALA A 787 23.82 28.14 3.97
C ALA A 787 25.28 28.23 4.44
N SER A 788 25.51 28.91 5.57
CA SER A 788 26.83 29.05 6.19
C SER A 788 27.34 27.73 6.76
N GLY A 789 26.49 26.98 7.47
CA GLY A 789 26.82 25.67 8.03
C GLY A 789 27.01 24.56 6.99
N LYS A 790 26.42 24.71 5.79
CA LYS A 790 26.57 23.76 4.66
C LYS A 790 27.64 24.12 3.64
N GLY A 791 28.28 25.29 3.77
CA GLY A 791 29.40 25.65 2.90
C GLY A 791 29.02 26.30 1.56
N TYR A 792 27.79 26.81 1.42
CA TYR A 792 27.29 27.36 0.15
C TYR A 792 27.73 28.82 -0.08
N ASN A 793 29.00 29.01 -0.45
CA ASN A 793 29.65 30.32 -0.56
C ASN A 793 28.84 31.37 -1.34
N LYS A 794 28.30 31.01 -2.52
CA LYS A 794 27.56 31.97 -3.36
C LYS A 794 26.19 32.32 -2.78
N ILE A 795 25.54 31.39 -2.09
CA ILE A 795 24.26 31.64 -1.41
C ILE A 795 24.50 32.59 -0.25
N VAL A 796 25.53 32.35 0.57
CA VAL A 796 25.94 33.28 1.63
C VAL A 796 26.20 34.67 1.06
N GLN A 797 26.96 34.79 -0.03
CA GLN A 797 27.19 36.09 -0.67
C GLN A 797 25.90 36.76 -1.14
N MET A 798 24.96 36.02 -1.75
CA MET A 798 23.68 36.57 -2.19
C MET A 798 22.83 37.05 -1.01
N LEU A 799 22.79 36.29 0.08
CA LEU A 799 22.06 36.65 1.30
C LEU A 799 22.65 37.90 1.96
N LEU A 800 23.99 37.97 2.13
CA LEU A 800 24.67 39.15 2.67
C LEU A 800 24.43 40.40 1.81
N ASN A 801 24.51 40.26 0.48
CA ASN A 801 24.24 41.36 -0.44
C ASN A 801 22.79 41.88 -0.36
N LYS A 802 21.85 41.05 0.11
CA LYS A 802 20.44 41.41 0.31
C LYS A 802 20.13 41.81 1.75
N GLY A 803 21.15 42.02 2.59
CA GLY A 803 20.99 42.53 3.95
C GLY A 803 20.66 41.47 5.01
N ALA A 804 21.11 40.23 4.81
CA ALA A 804 20.98 39.19 5.83
C ALA A 804 21.70 39.62 7.13
N ASP A 805 20.97 39.59 8.24
CA ASP A 805 21.51 39.89 9.57
C ASP A 805 22.36 38.72 10.07
N ILE A 806 23.64 39.01 10.26
CA ILE A 806 24.67 38.07 10.69
C ILE A 806 24.63 37.76 12.18
N ASN A 807 23.85 38.54 12.96
CA ASN A 807 23.75 38.41 14.42
C ASN A 807 22.41 37.81 14.85
N VAL A 808 21.58 37.33 13.93
CA VAL A 808 20.38 36.57 14.31
C VAL A 808 20.85 35.33 15.08
N GLU A 809 20.41 35.22 16.33
CA GLU A 809 20.75 34.10 17.20
C GLU A 809 19.63 33.05 17.16
N GLY A 810 19.98 31.79 16.86
CA GLY A 810 19.01 30.70 16.76
C GLY A 810 19.60 29.31 16.49
N GLY A 811 18.89 28.28 16.96
CA GLY A 811 19.13 26.88 16.58
C GLY A 811 20.39 26.24 17.21
N ARG A 812 20.84 25.10 16.65
CA ARG A 812 21.98 24.32 17.18
C ARG A 812 23.34 25.01 17.02
N TYR A 813 23.45 25.96 16.09
CA TYR A 813 24.72 26.61 15.74
C TYR A 813 24.94 27.91 16.51
N GLY A 814 23.89 28.59 16.96
CA GLY A 814 23.94 29.87 17.65
C GLY A 814 23.85 31.05 16.69
N ASP A 815 24.86 31.32 15.85
CA ASP A 815 24.78 32.32 14.77
C ASP A 815 25.40 31.80 13.45
N ALA A 816 25.34 32.60 12.38
CA ALA A 816 25.89 32.22 11.07
C ALA A 816 27.42 31.99 11.09
N LEU A 817 28.15 32.72 11.95
CA LEU A 817 29.61 32.61 12.08
C LEU A 817 30.00 31.32 12.80
N GLN A 818 29.27 30.95 13.84
CA GLN A 818 29.40 29.70 14.56
C GLN A 818 29.01 28.51 13.67
N ALA A 819 27.95 28.64 12.85
CA ALA A 819 27.57 27.64 11.85
C ALA A 819 28.69 27.38 10.84
N ALA A 820 29.25 28.44 10.24
CA ALA A 820 30.38 28.35 9.31
C ALA A 820 31.64 27.74 9.97
N SER A 821 31.88 28.07 11.25
CA SER A 821 33.02 27.58 12.02
C SER A 821 32.90 26.10 12.35
N ILE A 822 31.72 25.64 12.77
CA ILE A 822 31.41 24.22 13.01
C ILE A 822 31.52 23.41 11.71
N GLY A 823 31.01 23.95 10.60
CA GLY A 823 31.14 23.36 9.26
C GLY A 823 32.56 23.40 8.67
N ARG A 824 33.51 24.06 9.34
CA ARG A 824 34.90 24.26 8.89
C ARG A 824 35.01 24.98 7.53
N HIS A 825 34.09 25.91 7.26
CA HIS A 825 34.00 26.64 6.00
C HIS A 825 34.75 27.97 6.08
N GLY A 826 36.09 27.93 6.04
CA GLY A 826 36.96 29.11 6.25
C GLY A 826 36.68 30.31 5.33
N LYS A 827 36.28 30.07 4.08
CA LYS A 827 35.89 31.16 3.16
C LYS A 827 34.62 31.89 3.62
N ILE A 828 33.66 31.16 4.19
CA ILE A 828 32.42 31.73 4.74
C ILE A 828 32.70 32.49 6.02
N VAL A 829 33.57 31.94 6.89
CA VAL A 829 34.05 32.65 8.09
C VAL A 829 34.64 34.00 7.70
N GLN A 830 35.50 34.06 6.68
CA GLN A 830 36.04 35.32 6.18
C GLN A 830 34.93 36.26 5.67
N MET A 831 34.01 35.78 4.83
CA MET A 831 32.89 36.60 4.31
C MET A 831 32.02 37.18 5.43
N LEU A 832 31.76 36.42 6.50
CA LEU A 832 30.98 36.88 7.66
C LEU A 832 31.75 37.86 8.54
N LEU A 833 33.06 37.70 8.71
CA LEU A 833 33.91 38.64 9.45
C LEU A 833 34.05 39.97 8.70
N ASP A 834 34.22 39.92 7.37
CA ASP A 834 34.27 41.10 6.52
C ASP A 834 32.95 41.87 6.56
N ALA A 835 31.82 41.15 6.62
CA ALA A 835 30.50 41.74 6.81
C ALA A 835 30.31 42.37 8.22
N LYS A 836 30.86 41.77 9.29
CA LYS A 836 30.84 42.36 10.65
C LYS A 836 31.57 43.69 10.73
N HIS A 837 32.67 43.86 9.98
CA HIS A 837 33.45 45.11 9.98
C HIS A 837 32.72 46.30 9.33
N TYR A 838 31.72 46.06 8.48
CA TYR A 838 30.94 47.10 7.79
C TYR A 838 29.77 47.67 8.62
N ILE A 839 29.38 47.06 9.74
CA ILE A 839 28.21 47.45 10.56
C ILE A 839 28.63 48.24 11.83
N MET A 840 29.94 48.27 12.16
CA MET A 840 30.47 49.00 13.33
C MET A 840 30.97 50.43 13.04
N TRP A 841 30.63 51.00 11.88
CA TRP A 841 30.79 52.41 11.51
C TRP A 841 29.49 52.90 10.86
#